data_AF-Q3SYU7-F1
#
_entry.id   AF-Q3SYU7-F1
#
_cell.length_a   1.000
_cell.length_b   1.000
_cell.length_c   1.000
_cell.angle_alpha   90.00
_cell.angle_beta   90.00
_cell.angle_gamma   90.00
#
_symmetry.space_group_name_H-M   'P 1'
#
loop_
_entity.id
_entity.type
_entity.pdbx_description
1 polymer ?
#
loop_
_entity_poly.entity_id
_entity_poly.type
_entity_poly.pdbx_seq_one_letter_code
_entity_poly.pdbx_strand_id
1 'polypeptide(L)'
;MVWDRQTKMEYEWKPDEQGLQQILQLLKESQSPDTTIQRTVQQKLEQLNQYPDFNNYLIFVLTKLKSEDEPTRSLSGLILKNNVKAHFQNFPNGVTDFIKSECLNNIGDSSPLIRATVGILITTIASKGELQNWPDLLPKLCSLLDSEDYNTCEGAFGALQKICEDSAEILDSDVLDRPLNIMIPKFLQFFKHSSPKIRSHAVACVNQFIISRTQALMLHIDSFIENLFALAGDEEPEVRKNVCRALVMLLEVRMDRLLPHMHNIVEYMLQRTQDQDENVALEACEFWLTLAEQPICKDVLIRHLPKLIPVLVNGMKYSDIDIILLKGDVEEDETIPDSEQDIRPRFHRSRTVAQQHDEDGIEEEEDDDDEIDDDDTISDWNLRKCSAAALDVLANVYRDELLPHILPLLKELLFHHEWVVKESGILVLGAIAEGCMQGMIPYLPELIPHLIQCLSDKKALVRSITCWTLSRYAHWVVSQPPDTYLKPLMTELLKRILDSNKRVQEAACSAFATLEEEACTELVPYLAYILDTLVFAFSKYQHKNLLILYDAIGTLADSVGHHLNKPEYIQMLMPPLIQKWNMLKDEDKDLFPLLECLSSVATALQSGFLPYCEPVYQRCVNLVQKTLAQAMLNNAQPDQYEAPDKDFMIVALDLLSGLAEGLGGNIEQLVARSNILTLMYQCMQDKMPEVRQSSFALLGDLTKACFQHVKPCIADFMPILGTNLNPEFISVCNNATWAIGEISIQMGIEMQPYIPMVLHQLVEIINRPNTPKTLLENTAITIGRLGYVCPQEVAPMLQQFIRPWCTSLRNIRDNEEKDSAFRGICTMISVNPSGVIQDFIFFCDAVASWINPKDDLRDMFCKILHGFKNQVGDENWRRFSDQFPLPLKERLAAFYGV
;
A
#
# COMPACT_ATOMS: atom_id res chain seq x y z
N MET A 1 59.06 22.52 -1.85
CA MET A 1 58.33 22.18 -0.62
C MET A 1 58.20 20.68 -0.60
N VAL A 2 58.96 20.04 0.29
CA VAL A 2 59.05 18.59 0.46
C VAL A 2 58.02 18.23 1.53
N TRP A 3 56.85 17.73 1.14
CA TRP A 3 55.82 17.23 2.06
C TRP A 3 55.68 15.71 1.88
N ASP A 4 55.91 15.03 3.01
CA ASP A 4 55.59 13.66 3.39
C ASP A 4 55.51 12.57 2.32
N ARG A 5 56.62 11.84 2.16
CA ARG A 5 56.57 10.38 2.00
C ARG A 5 56.59 9.76 3.41
N GLN A 6 55.46 9.75 4.09
CA GLN A 6 55.25 8.76 5.14
C GLN A 6 55.13 7.40 4.47
N THR A 7 56.18 6.60 4.60
CA THR A 7 56.16 5.15 4.43
C THR A 7 54.98 4.58 5.20
N LYS A 8 53.92 4.14 4.49
CA LYS A 8 52.99 3.13 5.01
C LYS A 8 53.83 1.90 5.36
N MET A 9 54.17 1.72 6.64
CA MET A 9 54.60 0.40 7.11
C MET A 9 53.39 -0.52 6.92
N GLU A 10 53.46 -1.42 5.96
CA GLU A 10 52.49 -2.52 5.85
C GLU A 10 52.49 -3.26 7.19
N TYR A 11 51.34 -3.30 7.85
CA TYR A 11 51.13 -4.09 9.05
C TYR A 11 51.24 -5.58 8.66
N GLU A 12 52.45 -6.14 8.72
CA GLU A 12 52.70 -7.57 8.50
C GLU A 12 52.25 -8.37 9.73
N TRP A 13 50.94 -8.54 9.87
CA TRP A 13 50.38 -9.49 10.83
C TRP A 13 50.80 -10.92 10.43
N LYS A 14 51.20 -11.73 11.41
CA LYS A 14 51.46 -13.16 11.23
C LYS A 14 50.78 -13.96 12.34
N PRO A 15 50.15 -15.11 12.00
CA PRO A 15 49.54 -15.96 13.01
C PRO A 15 50.63 -16.60 13.89
N ASP A 16 50.31 -16.78 15.17
CA ASP A 16 51.02 -17.69 16.04
C ASP A 16 50.43 -19.11 15.89
N GLU A 17 51.29 -20.12 15.81
CA GLU A 17 50.89 -21.52 15.55
C GLU A 17 49.91 -22.06 16.62
N GLN A 18 50.07 -21.65 17.87
CA GLN A 18 49.23 -22.11 18.97
C GLN A 18 47.82 -21.53 18.86
N GLY A 19 47.72 -20.22 18.60
CA GLY A 19 46.48 -19.51 18.34
C GLY A 19 45.78 -20.08 17.12
N LEU A 20 46.50 -20.27 16.02
CA LEU A 20 45.95 -20.88 14.81
C LEU A 20 45.37 -22.27 15.07
N GLN A 21 46.06 -23.12 15.82
CA GLN A 21 45.58 -24.46 16.17
C GLN A 21 44.30 -24.41 17.01
N GLN A 22 44.17 -23.45 17.94
CA GLN A 22 42.95 -23.25 18.72
C GLN A 22 41.77 -22.79 17.86
N ILE A 23 42.00 -21.88 16.92
CA ILE A 23 40.98 -21.40 15.98
C ILE A 23 40.50 -22.54 15.08
N LEU A 24 41.43 -23.35 14.55
CA LEU A 24 41.09 -24.50 13.72
C LEU A 24 40.30 -25.56 14.50
N GLN A 25 40.67 -25.81 15.74
CA GLN A 25 39.89 -26.70 16.60
C GLN A 25 38.47 -26.16 16.81
N LEU A 26 38.33 -24.85 17.07
CA LEU A 26 37.01 -24.23 17.25
C LEU A 26 36.15 -24.30 15.99
N LEU A 27 36.74 -24.04 14.81
CA LEU A 27 36.04 -24.15 13.53
C LEU A 27 35.60 -25.60 13.25
N LYS A 28 36.43 -26.60 13.55
CA LYS A 28 36.05 -28.02 13.42
C LYS A 28 34.94 -28.40 14.41
N GLU A 29 35.01 -27.91 15.66
CA GLU A 29 33.94 -28.10 16.64
C GLU A 29 32.62 -27.45 16.18
N SER A 30 32.68 -26.29 15.49
CA SER A 30 31.48 -25.60 14.98
C SER A 30 30.74 -26.37 13.89
N GLN A 31 31.41 -27.30 13.22
CA GLN A 31 30.83 -28.19 12.20
C GLN A 31 30.33 -29.52 12.79
N SER A 32 30.44 -29.72 14.10
CA SER A 32 29.97 -30.94 14.76
C SER A 32 28.45 -31.08 14.64
N PRO A 33 27.90 -32.29 14.39
CA PRO A 33 26.47 -32.54 14.44
C PRO A 33 25.89 -32.54 15.87
N ASP A 34 26.73 -32.50 16.91
CA ASP A 34 26.29 -32.47 18.31
C ASP A 34 25.84 -31.08 18.74
N THR A 35 24.55 -30.94 19.07
CA THR A 35 23.93 -29.68 19.53
C THR A 35 24.60 -29.06 20.75
N THR A 36 25.13 -29.88 21.66
CA THR A 36 25.80 -29.43 22.88
C THR A 36 27.15 -28.79 22.56
N ILE A 37 27.88 -29.40 21.62
CA ILE A 37 29.14 -28.85 21.11
C ILE A 37 28.87 -27.54 20.38
N GLN A 38 27.87 -27.49 19.49
CA GLN A 38 27.49 -26.26 18.77
C GLN A 38 27.17 -25.11 19.73
N ARG A 39 26.38 -25.36 20.79
CA ARG A 39 26.06 -24.33 21.79
C ARG A 39 27.31 -23.84 22.54
N THR A 40 28.21 -24.75 22.88
CA THR A 40 29.48 -24.41 23.56
C THR A 40 30.38 -23.58 22.65
N VAL A 41 30.45 -23.95 21.36
CA VAL A 41 31.22 -23.21 20.35
C VAL A 41 30.65 -21.82 20.15
N GLN A 42 29.33 -21.66 20.10
CA GLN A 42 28.69 -20.35 19.97
C GLN A 42 29.11 -19.39 21.10
N GLN A 43 29.11 -19.87 22.36
CA GLN A 43 29.56 -19.08 23.50
C GLN A 43 31.04 -18.70 23.42
N LYS A 44 31.90 -19.63 22.96
CA LYS A 44 33.32 -19.35 22.75
C LYS A 44 33.55 -18.33 21.63
N LEU A 45 32.81 -18.45 20.52
CA LEU A 45 32.87 -17.49 19.41
C LEU A 45 32.46 -16.09 19.87
N GLU A 46 31.39 -15.98 20.65
CA GLU A 46 30.91 -14.69 21.15
C GLU A 46 31.94 -13.98 22.06
N GLN A 47 32.69 -14.74 22.85
CA GLN A 47 33.82 -14.20 23.63
C GLN A 47 34.98 -13.76 22.73
N LEU A 48 35.32 -14.55 21.71
CA LEU A 48 36.45 -14.27 20.81
C LEU A 48 36.17 -13.10 19.85
N ASN A 49 34.91 -12.90 19.46
CA ASN A 49 34.49 -11.80 18.59
C ASN A 49 34.82 -10.41 19.15
N GLN A 50 35.00 -10.29 20.47
CA GLN A 50 35.38 -9.04 21.13
C GLN A 50 36.85 -8.65 20.91
N TYR A 51 37.70 -9.60 20.50
CA TYR A 51 39.12 -9.37 20.28
C TYR A 51 39.41 -9.08 18.80
N PRO A 52 39.88 -7.88 18.43
CA PRO A 52 40.10 -7.54 17.02
C PRO A 52 41.05 -8.49 16.29
N ASP A 53 42.04 -9.04 16.98
CA ASP A 53 43.03 -9.97 16.39
C ASP A 53 42.43 -11.32 15.98
N PHE A 54 41.33 -11.74 16.61
CA PHE A 54 40.59 -12.93 16.19
C PHE A 54 40.14 -12.83 14.72
N ASN A 55 39.77 -11.63 14.27
CA ASN A 55 39.36 -11.40 12.89
C ASN A 55 40.52 -11.55 11.89
N ASN A 56 41.76 -11.28 12.30
CA ASN A 56 42.95 -11.58 11.48
C ASN A 56 43.15 -13.09 11.29
N TYR A 57 42.92 -13.88 12.34
CA TYR A 57 42.92 -15.35 12.23
C TYR A 57 41.84 -15.84 11.28
N LEU A 58 40.62 -15.30 11.37
CA LEU A 58 39.52 -15.73 10.51
C LEU A 58 39.80 -15.50 9.03
N ILE A 59 40.30 -14.31 8.66
CA ILE A 59 40.65 -14.01 7.26
C ILE A 59 41.86 -14.83 6.80
N PHE A 60 42.82 -15.09 7.68
CA PHE A 60 43.99 -15.91 7.36
C PHE A 60 43.60 -17.36 7.05
N VAL A 61 42.71 -17.95 7.83
CA VAL A 61 42.18 -19.29 7.57
C VAL A 61 41.45 -19.33 6.21
N LEU A 62 40.61 -18.33 5.91
CA LEU A 62 39.89 -18.25 4.63
C LEU A 62 40.85 -18.20 3.42
N THR A 63 41.85 -17.31 3.49
CA THR A 63 42.63 -16.87 2.32
C THR A 63 44.00 -17.52 2.18
N LYS A 64 44.74 -17.75 3.28
CA LYS A 64 46.14 -18.24 3.24
C LYS A 64 46.26 -19.72 3.54
N LEU A 65 45.40 -20.26 4.41
CA LEU A 65 45.52 -21.63 4.90
C LEU A 65 44.95 -22.67 3.92
N LYS A 66 45.54 -22.75 2.73
CA LYS A 66 45.10 -23.66 1.65
C LYS A 66 45.22 -25.17 1.99
N SER A 67 45.82 -25.51 3.14
CA SER A 67 45.90 -26.88 3.65
C SER A 67 44.61 -27.40 4.28
N GLU A 68 43.72 -26.51 4.74
CA GLU A 68 42.41 -26.89 5.26
C GLU A 68 41.37 -27.01 4.14
N ASP A 69 40.30 -27.75 4.42
CA ASP A 69 39.21 -27.96 3.48
C ASP A 69 38.38 -26.69 3.21
N GLU A 70 37.69 -26.69 2.06
CA GLU A 70 36.89 -25.53 1.63
C GLU A 70 35.75 -25.16 2.60
N PRO A 71 34.99 -26.12 3.19
CA PRO A 71 33.96 -25.79 4.17
C PRO A 71 34.51 -25.08 5.41
N THR A 72 35.65 -25.52 5.97
CA THR A 72 36.27 -24.88 7.14
C THR A 72 36.74 -23.48 6.82
N ARG A 73 37.41 -23.31 5.68
CA ARG A 73 37.87 -22.00 5.19
C ARG A 73 36.70 -21.04 4.96
N SER A 74 35.64 -21.51 4.30
CA SER A 74 34.43 -20.73 4.03
C SER A 74 33.70 -20.33 5.32
N LEU A 75 33.52 -21.26 6.25
CA LEU A 75 32.89 -21.00 7.54
C LEU A 75 33.63 -19.93 8.34
N SER A 76 34.98 -19.97 8.33
CA SER A 76 35.81 -18.90 8.91
C SER A 76 35.47 -17.52 8.33
N GLY A 77 35.33 -17.44 7.01
CA GLY A 77 34.89 -16.22 6.32
C GLY A 77 33.47 -15.77 6.67
N LEU A 78 32.52 -16.71 6.85
CA LEU A 78 31.14 -16.39 7.21
C LEU A 78 31.02 -15.90 8.67
N ILE A 79 31.82 -16.43 9.59
CA ILE A 79 31.93 -15.90 10.96
C ILE A 79 32.48 -14.48 10.92
N LEU A 80 33.54 -14.26 10.14
CA LEU A 80 34.11 -12.91 9.96
C LEU A 80 33.09 -11.94 9.37
N LYS A 81 32.28 -12.38 8.40
CA LYS A 81 31.18 -11.57 7.84
C LYS A 81 30.20 -11.12 8.92
N ASN A 82 29.82 -12.00 9.83
CA ASN A 82 28.93 -11.65 10.94
C ASN A 82 29.59 -10.64 11.89
N ASN A 83 30.90 -10.78 12.16
CA ASN A 83 31.65 -9.85 12.98
C ASN A 83 31.76 -8.46 12.34
N VAL A 84 32.00 -8.40 11.03
CA VAL A 84 31.94 -7.14 10.27
C VAL A 84 30.54 -6.53 10.44
N LYS A 85 29.47 -7.31 10.23
CA LYS A 85 28.11 -6.77 10.32
C LYS A 85 27.77 -6.17 11.69
N ALA A 86 28.26 -6.78 12.78
CA ALA A 86 27.96 -6.37 14.16
C ALA A 86 28.96 -5.37 14.78
N HIS A 87 30.23 -5.44 14.42
CA HIS A 87 31.32 -4.80 15.18
C HIS A 87 32.31 -4.00 14.32
N PHE A 88 32.05 -3.77 13.04
CA PHE A 88 33.01 -3.11 12.14
C PHE A 88 33.52 -1.75 12.65
N GLN A 89 32.68 -0.97 13.32
CA GLN A 89 33.05 0.33 13.90
C GLN A 89 34.18 0.23 14.95
N ASN A 90 34.33 -0.94 15.59
CA ASN A 90 35.34 -1.20 16.60
C ASN A 90 36.63 -1.79 16.03
N PHE A 91 36.70 -2.04 14.72
CA PHE A 91 37.86 -2.67 14.10
C PHE A 91 38.99 -1.64 13.97
N PRO A 92 40.20 -1.94 14.49
CA PRO A 92 41.37 -1.12 14.23
C PRO A 92 41.70 -1.10 12.73
N ASN A 93 42.14 0.06 12.22
CA ASN A 93 42.47 0.22 10.79
C ASN A 93 43.44 -0.85 10.26
N GLY A 94 44.42 -1.29 11.06
CA GLY A 94 45.36 -2.35 10.65
C GLY A 94 44.69 -3.71 10.38
N VAL A 95 43.68 -4.08 11.17
CA VAL A 95 42.87 -5.30 10.96
C VAL A 95 42.01 -5.14 9.71
N THR A 96 41.34 -3.99 9.59
CA THR A 96 40.50 -3.67 8.44
C THR A 96 41.28 -3.68 7.14
N ASP A 97 42.44 -3.02 7.08
CA ASP A 97 43.30 -2.97 5.89
C ASP A 97 43.84 -4.35 5.52
N PHE A 98 44.19 -5.18 6.51
CA PHE A 98 44.60 -6.57 6.27
C PHE A 98 43.47 -7.39 5.65
N ILE A 99 42.25 -7.30 6.20
CA ILE A 99 41.08 -8.01 5.64
C ILE A 99 40.79 -7.52 4.21
N LYS A 100 40.74 -6.20 4.00
CA LYS A 100 40.52 -5.58 2.68
C LYS A 100 41.53 -6.08 1.64
N SER A 101 42.82 -6.08 2.00
CA SER A 101 43.90 -6.54 1.12
C SER A 101 43.77 -8.03 0.78
N GLU A 102 43.54 -8.88 1.78
CA GLU A 102 43.42 -10.32 1.57
C GLU A 102 42.19 -10.69 0.75
N CYS A 103 41.06 -10.00 0.94
CA CYS A 103 39.89 -10.17 0.10
C CYS A 103 40.18 -9.85 -1.37
N LEU A 104 40.75 -8.68 -1.67
CA LEU A 104 41.01 -8.26 -3.05
C LEU A 104 42.04 -9.16 -3.75
N ASN A 105 43.03 -9.69 -3.01
CA ASN A 105 44.02 -10.60 -3.56
C ASN A 105 43.50 -12.03 -3.80
N ASN A 106 42.40 -12.43 -3.16
CA ASN A 106 41.83 -13.79 -3.27
C ASN A 106 40.44 -13.79 -3.91
N ILE A 107 40.02 -12.69 -4.55
CA ILE A 107 38.72 -12.59 -5.21
C ILE A 107 38.54 -13.59 -6.35
N GLY A 108 39.64 -14.04 -6.95
CA GLY A 108 39.69 -15.06 -8.01
C GLY A 108 40.07 -16.46 -7.53
N ASP A 109 39.80 -16.84 -6.28
CA ASP A 109 40.10 -18.19 -5.80
C ASP A 109 39.45 -19.26 -6.71
N SER A 110 40.20 -20.34 -6.98
CA SER A 110 39.76 -21.42 -7.86
C SER A 110 38.53 -22.15 -7.32
N SER A 111 38.31 -22.17 -6.00
CA SER A 111 37.09 -22.71 -5.40
C SER A 111 35.93 -21.71 -5.54
N PRO A 112 34.82 -22.10 -6.16
CA PRO A 112 33.62 -21.26 -6.23
C PRO A 112 33.08 -20.88 -4.85
N LEU A 113 33.16 -21.80 -3.88
CA LEU A 113 32.71 -21.56 -2.51
C LEU A 113 33.54 -20.47 -1.84
N ILE A 114 34.87 -20.53 -1.95
CA ILE A 114 35.76 -19.53 -1.35
C ILE A 114 35.57 -18.17 -2.01
N ARG A 115 35.48 -18.14 -3.35
CA ARG A 115 35.23 -16.91 -4.10
C ARG A 115 33.90 -16.26 -3.73
N ALA A 116 32.83 -17.03 -3.58
CA ALA A 116 31.55 -16.52 -3.09
C ALA A 116 31.68 -15.93 -1.68
N THR A 117 32.37 -16.61 -0.76
CA THR A 117 32.59 -16.12 0.60
C THR A 117 33.44 -14.85 0.64
N VAL A 118 34.49 -14.75 -0.18
CA VAL A 118 35.30 -13.54 -0.31
C VAL A 118 34.46 -12.39 -0.89
N GLY A 119 33.66 -12.65 -1.93
CA GLY A 119 32.75 -11.67 -2.52
C GLY A 119 31.74 -11.11 -1.49
N ILE A 120 31.10 -12.00 -0.72
CA ILE A 120 30.19 -11.62 0.37
C ILE A 120 30.90 -10.76 1.42
N LEU A 121 32.17 -11.05 1.72
CA LEU A 121 32.92 -10.27 2.68
C LEU A 121 33.23 -8.87 2.16
N ILE A 122 33.63 -8.74 0.90
CA ILE A 122 33.86 -7.45 0.23
C ILE A 122 32.58 -6.60 0.28
N THR A 123 31.44 -7.17 -0.12
CA THR A 123 30.17 -6.45 -0.19
C THR A 123 29.65 -6.08 1.19
N THR A 124 29.83 -6.94 2.20
CA THR A 124 29.47 -6.64 3.59
C THR A 124 30.34 -5.51 4.16
N ILE A 125 31.64 -5.49 3.88
CA ILE A 125 32.54 -4.41 4.31
C ILE A 125 32.16 -3.10 3.60
N ALA A 126 31.90 -3.13 2.30
CA ALA A 126 31.50 -1.95 1.53
C ALA A 126 30.18 -1.36 2.07
N SER A 127 29.18 -2.20 2.33
CA SER A 127 27.89 -1.79 2.87
C SER A 127 28.00 -1.26 4.31
N LYS A 128 28.60 -2.03 5.24
CA LYS A 128 28.60 -1.67 6.66
C LYS A 128 29.66 -0.64 7.04
N GLY A 129 30.74 -0.57 6.26
CA GLY A 129 31.83 0.38 6.44
C GLY A 129 31.66 1.68 5.67
N GLU A 130 30.62 1.80 4.85
CA GLU A 130 30.40 2.86 3.86
C GLU A 130 31.47 2.91 2.75
N LEU A 131 31.05 3.00 1.49
CA LEU A 131 31.96 2.93 0.33
C LEU A 131 33.05 4.02 0.35
N GLN A 132 32.76 5.23 0.84
CA GLN A 132 33.71 6.34 0.94
C GLN A 132 34.94 6.01 1.79
N ASN A 133 34.80 5.08 2.74
CA ASN A 133 35.88 4.66 3.62
C ASN A 133 36.75 3.54 2.99
N TRP A 134 36.47 3.15 1.75
CA TRP A 134 37.29 2.24 0.95
C TRP A 134 37.50 2.79 -0.48
N PRO A 135 38.22 3.92 -0.62
CA PRO A 135 38.25 4.70 -1.86
C PRO A 135 38.89 3.97 -3.06
N ASP A 136 39.78 3.01 -2.82
CA ASP A 136 40.44 2.23 -3.85
C ASP A 136 39.69 0.94 -4.25
N LEU A 137 38.56 0.62 -3.59
CA LEU A 137 37.78 -0.59 -3.89
C LEU A 137 37.26 -0.61 -5.34
N LEU A 138 36.48 0.40 -5.74
CA LEU A 138 35.86 0.44 -7.07
C LEU A 138 36.92 0.51 -8.18
N PRO A 139 37.96 1.38 -8.10
CA PRO A 139 39.04 1.38 -9.09
C PRO A 139 39.75 0.02 -9.19
N LYS A 140 40.00 -0.64 -8.04
CA LYS A 140 40.68 -1.94 -8.04
C LYS A 140 39.80 -3.03 -8.64
N LEU A 141 38.52 -3.11 -8.27
CA LEU A 141 37.57 -4.06 -8.87
C LEU A 141 37.45 -3.83 -10.38
N CYS A 142 37.34 -2.58 -10.83
CA CYS A 142 37.32 -2.27 -12.26
C CYS A 142 38.60 -2.71 -12.98
N SER A 143 39.77 -2.58 -12.35
CA SER A 143 41.03 -3.08 -12.94
C SER A 143 41.10 -4.61 -12.99
N LEU A 144 40.50 -5.29 -12.02
CA LEU A 144 40.46 -6.75 -11.95
C LEU A 144 39.56 -7.37 -13.03
N LEU A 145 38.61 -6.60 -13.58
CA LEU A 145 37.84 -7.02 -14.76
C LEU A 145 38.72 -7.24 -15.99
N ASP A 146 39.88 -6.58 -16.09
CA ASP A 146 40.83 -6.72 -17.20
C ASP A 146 41.80 -7.90 -17.00
N SER A 147 41.65 -8.67 -15.92
CA SER A 147 42.51 -9.82 -15.64
C SER A 147 42.33 -10.92 -16.67
N GLU A 148 43.44 -11.58 -17.07
CA GLU A 148 43.38 -12.77 -17.93
C GLU A 148 42.82 -14.00 -17.19
N ASP A 149 42.86 -14.00 -15.84
CA ASP A 149 42.26 -15.07 -15.05
C ASP A 149 40.73 -14.91 -14.98
N TYR A 150 40.02 -15.90 -15.54
CA TYR A 150 38.56 -15.94 -15.57
C TYR A 150 37.94 -15.81 -14.18
N ASN A 151 38.49 -16.50 -13.17
CA ASN A 151 37.92 -16.48 -11.82
C ASN A 151 38.06 -15.11 -11.15
N THR A 152 39.17 -14.43 -11.40
CA THR A 152 39.41 -13.06 -10.92
C THR A 152 38.45 -12.08 -11.57
N CYS A 153 38.26 -12.16 -12.90
CA CYS A 153 37.30 -11.32 -13.62
C CYS A 153 35.86 -11.57 -13.12
N GLU A 154 35.46 -12.84 -13.01
CA GLU A 154 34.11 -13.22 -12.55
C GLU A 154 33.86 -12.85 -11.09
N GLY A 155 34.81 -13.08 -10.19
CA GLY A 155 34.69 -12.69 -8.78
C GLY A 155 34.61 -11.16 -8.60
N ALA A 156 35.36 -10.41 -9.40
CA ALA A 156 35.27 -8.94 -9.40
C ALA A 156 33.91 -8.45 -9.92
N PHE A 157 33.35 -9.07 -10.97
CA PHE A 157 32.01 -8.76 -11.46
C PHE A 157 30.93 -9.10 -10.43
N GLY A 158 31.02 -10.25 -9.76
CA GLY A 158 30.06 -10.63 -8.71
C GLY A 158 30.05 -9.64 -7.54
N ALA A 159 31.23 -9.15 -7.12
CA ALA A 159 31.32 -8.10 -6.11
C ALA A 159 30.74 -6.76 -6.60
N LEU A 160 31.06 -6.36 -7.83
CA LEU A 160 30.54 -5.12 -8.42
C LEU A 160 29.03 -5.15 -8.59
N GLN A 161 28.45 -6.27 -9.06
CA GLN A 161 27.01 -6.41 -9.20
C GLN A 161 26.32 -6.18 -7.85
N LYS A 162 26.78 -6.86 -6.79
CA LYS A 162 26.17 -6.72 -5.46
C LYS A 162 26.34 -5.30 -4.89
N ILE A 163 27.48 -4.65 -5.15
CA ILE A 163 27.67 -3.23 -4.78
C ILE A 163 26.71 -2.33 -5.57
N CYS A 164 26.46 -2.60 -6.86
CA CYS A 164 25.50 -1.83 -7.64
C CYS A 164 24.07 -2.02 -7.10
N GLU A 165 23.69 -3.23 -6.72
CA GLU A 165 22.39 -3.53 -6.10
C GLU A 165 22.23 -2.84 -4.73
N ASP A 166 23.24 -2.91 -3.86
CA ASP A 166 23.13 -2.44 -2.47
C ASP A 166 23.47 -0.95 -2.30
N SER A 167 24.05 -0.29 -3.31
CA SER A 167 24.58 1.08 -3.17
C SER A 167 24.42 1.95 -4.43
N ALA A 168 23.39 1.71 -5.24
CA ALA A 168 23.12 2.44 -6.48
C ALA A 168 23.13 3.97 -6.29
N GLU A 169 22.44 4.48 -5.26
CA GLU A 169 22.33 5.92 -4.98
C GLU A 169 23.68 6.58 -4.68
N ILE A 170 24.50 5.92 -3.86
CA ILE A 170 25.83 6.43 -3.47
C ILE A 170 26.76 6.46 -4.69
N LEU A 171 26.65 5.47 -5.57
CA LEU A 171 27.44 5.41 -6.81
C LEU A 171 27.09 6.53 -7.79
N ASP A 172 25.83 6.98 -7.82
CA ASP A 172 25.40 8.12 -8.65
C ASP A 172 25.64 9.48 -7.98
N SER A 173 26.06 9.48 -6.71
CA SER A 173 26.34 10.70 -5.96
C SER A 173 27.74 11.27 -6.21
N ASP A 174 27.90 12.57 -5.94
CA ASP A 174 29.20 13.26 -5.98
C ASP A 174 30.18 12.82 -4.86
N VAL A 175 29.72 12.05 -3.86
CA VAL A 175 30.52 11.63 -2.69
C VAL A 175 31.75 10.83 -3.09
N LEU A 176 31.66 10.05 -4.16
CA LEU A 176 32.75 9.19 -4.66
C LEU A 176 33.39 9.71 -5.96
N ASP A 177 33.22 10.99 -6.30
CA ASP A 177 33.71 11.59 -7.54
C ASP A 177 33.13 10.91 -8.81
N ARG A 178 31.83 10.59 -8.78
CA ARG A 178 31.04 10.01 -9.89
C ARG A 178 31.69 8.77 -10.52
N PRO A 179 31.87 7.67 -9.77
CA PRO A 179 32.54 6.46 -10.26
C PRO A 179 31.84 5.82 -11.46
N LEU A 180 30.52 6.01 -11.58
CA LEU A 180 29.71 5.46 -12.68
C LEU A 180 30.10 5.97 -14.07
N ASN A 181 30.72 7.15 -14.17
CA ASN A 181 31.25 7.67 -15.43
C ASN A 181 32.34 6.76 -16.05
N ILE A 182 33.01 5.95 -15.22
CA ILE A 182 34.04 5.00 -15.64
C ILE A 182 33.46 3.58 -15.72
N MET A 183 32.65 3.21 -14.72
CA MET A 183 32.14 1.85 -14.57
C MET A 183 31.17 1.46 -15.68
N ILE A 184 30.17 2.30 -16.00
CA ILE A 184 29.14 1.96 -16.99
C ILE A 184 29.72 1.73 -18.39
N PRO A 185 30.53 2.64 -18.96
CA PRO A 185 31.15 2.41 -20.26
C PRO A 185 32.02 1.15 -20.28
N LYS A 186 32.62 0.80 -19.14
CA LYS A 186 33.40 -0.42 -19.00
C LYS A 186 32.51 -1.66 -19.02
N PHE A 187 31.41 -1.69 -18.27
CA PHE A 187 30.47 -2.81 -18.27
C PHE A 187 29.93 -3.12 -19.67
N LEU A 188 29.57 -2.09 -20.44
CA LEU A 188 29.07 -2.25 -21.81
C LEU A 188 30.05 -2.99 -22.73
N GLN A 189 31.36 -2.91 -22.50
CA GLN A 189 32.36 -3.66 -23.27
C GLN A 189 32.25 -5.17 -23.05
N PHE A 190 31.86 -5.59 -21.84
CA PHE A 190 31.73 -6.99 -21.45
C PHE A 190 30.43 -7.65 -21.92
N PHE A 191 29.51 -6.91 -22.53
CA PHE A 191 28.33 -7.50 -23.17
C PHE A 191 28.74 -8.42 -24.32
N LYS A 192 29.90 -8.19 -24.95
CA LYS A 192 30.43 -9.04 -26.03
C LYS A 192 31.37 -10.14 -25.53
N HIS A 193 31.46 -10.33 -24.21
CA HIS A 193 32.37 -11.32 -23.63
C HIS A 193 31.95 -12.75 -23.99
N SER A 194 32.93 -13.64 -24.15
CA SER A 194 32.68 -15.04 -24.56
C SER A 194 31.92 -15.85 -23.51
N SER A 195 32.19 -15.62 -22.23
CA SER A 195 31.47 -16.27 -21.13
C SER A 195 30.08 -15.67 -20.90
N PRO A 196 29.01 -16.48 -20.90
CA PRO A 196 27.64 -16.02 -20.63
C PRO A 196 27.49 -15.45 -19.23
N LYS A 197 28.21 -15.98 -18.24
CA LYS A 197 28.15 -15.49 -16.85
C LYS A 197 28.63 -14.04 -16.73
N ILE A 198 29.69 -13.71 -17.46
CA ILE A 198 30.23 -12.33 -17.50
C ILE A 198 29.26 -11.39 -18.24
N ARG A 199 28.62 -11.85 -19.31
CA ARG A 199 27.58 -11.07 -20.00
C ARG A 199 26.41 -10.77 -19.08
N SER A 200 25.92 -11.78 -18.35
CA SER A 200 24.87 -11.63 -17.33
C SER A 200 25.26 -10.58 -16.28
N HIS A 201 26.43 -10.72 -15.64
CA HIS A 201 26.91 -9.74 -14.65
C HIS A 201 26.98 -8.32 -15.23
N ALA A 202 27.47 -8.17 -16.46
CA ALA A 202 27.58 -6.88 -17.10
C ALA A 202 26.21 -6.21 -17.32
N VAL A 203 25.21 -6.95 -17.82
CA VAL A 203 23.84 -6.43 -18.00
C VAL A 203 23.21 -6.13 -16.63
N ALA A 204 23.32 -7.06 -15.68
CA ALA A 204 22.75 -6.91 -14.33
C ALA A 204 23.29 -5.67 -13.59
N CYS A 205 24.58 -5.36 -13.74
CA CYS A 205 25.17 -4.12 -13.20
C CYS A 205 24.55 -2.87 -13.82
N VAL A 206 24.39 -2.84 -15.15
CA VAL A 206 23.84 -1.67 -15.85
C VAL A 206 22.36 -1.47 -15.52
N ASN A 207 21.60 -2.55 -15.33
CA ASN A 207 20.17 -2.50 -15.00
C ASN A 207 19.86 -1.69 -13.73
N GLN A 208 20.76 -1.67 -12.75
CA GLN A 208 20.59 -0.91 -11.49
C GLN A 208 20.48 0.61 -11.70
N PHE A 209 20.88 1.11 -12.88
CA PHE A 209 21.00 2.55 -13.16
C PHE A 209 20.03 3.05 -14.25
N ILE A 210 19.07 2.21 -14.66
CA ILE A 210 18.09 2.57 -15.70
C ILE A 210 17.01 3.49 -15.11
N ILE A 211 16.30 3.04 -14.07
CA ILE A 211 15.17 3.77 -13.47
C ILE A 211 15.61 5.10 -12.85
N SER A 212 16.79 5.14 -12.22
CA SER A 212 17.38 6.36 -11.65
C SER A 212 17.75 7.42 -12.71
N ARG A 213 17.66 7.08 -14.01
CA ARG A 213 18.07 7.95 -15.13
C ARG A 213 19.52 8.45 -14.97
N THR A 214 20.39 7.60 -14.43
CA THR A 214 21.78 7.96 -14.12
C THR A 214 22.48 8.56 -15.34
N GLN A 215 23.09 9.72 -15.14
CA GLN A 215 23.62 10.55 -16.23
C GLN A 215 24.66 9.82 -17.08
N ALA A 216 25.52 9.02 -16.44
CA ALA A 216 26.52 8.21 -17.14
C ALA A 216 25.87 7.21 -18.10
N LEU A 217 24.80 6.53 -17.71
CA LEU A 217 24.06 5.63 -18.59
C LEU A 217 23.33 6.41 -19.70
N MET A 218 22.68 7.52 -19.35
CA MET A 218 21.90 8.32 -20.32
C MET A 218 22.76 8.88 -21.44
N LEU A 219 24.03 9.20 -21.18
CA LEU A 219 25.01 9.60 -22.21
C LEU A 219 25.44 8.45 -23.14
N HIS A 220 25.34 7.20 -22.66
CA HIS A 220 25.72 5.99 -23.39
C HIS A 220 24.51 5.13 -23.82
N ILE A 221 23.31 5.70 -23.79
CA ILE A 221 22.04 4.98 -23.96
C ILE A 221 21.94 4.24 -25.30
N ASP A 222 22.45 4.83 -26.39
CA ASP A 222 22.43 4.19 -27.72
C ASP A 222 23.34 2.97 -27.77
N SER A 223 24.54 3.09 -27.19
CA SER A 223 25.47 1.97 -27.08
C SER A 223 24.85 0.86 -26.23
N PHE A 224 24.13 1.21 -25.16
CA PHE A 224 23.47 0.22 -24.33
C PHE A 224 22.40 -0.55 -25.11
N ILE A 225 21.50 0.16 -25.80
CA ILE A 225 20.42 -0.43 -26.60
C ILE A 225 20.97 -1.31 -27.74
N GLU A 226 22.00 -0.85 -28.45
CA GLU A 226 22.64 -1.65 -29.51
C GLU A 226 23.20 -2.98 -28.97
N ASN A 227 23.85 -2.94 -27.80
CA ASN A 227 24.40 -4.14 -27.18
C ASN A 227 23.31 -5.07 -26.63
N LEU A 228 22.19 -4.54 -26.11
CA LEU A 228 21.03 -5.37 -25.72
C LEU A 228 20.46 -6.12 -26.92
N PHE A 229 20.28 -5.45 -28.06
CA PHE A 229 19.80 -6.12 -29.28
C PHE A 229 20.77 -7.18 -29.80
N ALA A 230 22.07 -6.97 -29.65
CA ALA A 230 23.07 -7.98 -29.97
C ALA A 230 22.96 -9.23 -29.06
N LEU A 231 22.47 -9.07 -27.82
CA LEU A 231 22.24 -10.15 -26.86
C LEU A 231 20.85 -10.76 -26.93
N ALA A 232 19.92 -10.23 -27.73
CA ALA A 232 18.57 -10.77 -27.84
C ALA A 232 18.56 -12.26 -28.25
N GLY A 233 19.53 -12.69 -29.07
CA GLY A 233 19.66 -14.08 -29.53
C GLY A 233 20.47 -15.00 -28.62
N ASP A 234 20.86 -14.57 -27.41
CA ASP A 234 21.65 -15.39 -26.49
C ASP A 234 20.85 -16.62 -26.01
N GLU A 235 21.49 -17.79 -25.95
CA GLU A 235 20.85 -19.03 -25.51
C GLU A 235 20.83 -19.14 -23.98
N GLU A 236 21.73 -18.45 -23.27
CA GLU A 236 21.81 -18.52 -21.82
C GLU A 236 20.57 -17.85 -21.17
N PRO A 237 19.80 -18.57 -20.33
CA PRO A 237 18.61 -18.02 -19.68
C PRO A 237 18.91 -16.78 -18.85
N GLU A 238 20.00 -16.78 -18.07
CA GLU A 238 20.34 -15.65 -17.20
C GLU A 238 20.69 -14.37 -17.99
N VAL A 239 21.23 -14.51 -19.21
CA VAL A 239 21.44 -13.36 -20.10
C VAL A 239 20.11 -12.87 -20.65
N ARG A 240 19.25 -13.77 -21.16
CA ARG A 240 17.92 -13.43 -21.66
C ARG A 240 17.06 -12.74 -20.61
N LYS A 241 17.06 -13.26 -19.38
CA LYS A 241 16.36 -12.69 -18.22
C LYS A 241 16.76 -11.23 -18.00
N ASN A 242 18.07 -10.96 -17.92
CA ASN A 242 18.59 -9.61 -17.72
C ASN A 242 18.31 -8.67 -18.91
N VAL A 243 18.29 -9.20 -20.14
CA VAL A 243 17.92 -8.42 -21.35
C VAL A 243 16.43 -8.05 -21.32
N CYS A 244 15.55 -8.99 -20.98
CA CYS A 244 14.12 -8.72 -20.80
C CYS A 244 13.91 -7.61 -19.77
N ARG A 245 14.49 -7.77 -18.58
CA ARG A 245 14.41 -6.77 -17.49
C ARG A 245 14.93 -5.40 -17.91
N ALA A 246 16.03 -5.35 -18.67
CA ALA A 246 16.56 -4.09 -19.19
C ALA A 246 15.58 -3.40 -20.15
N LEU A 247 14.92 -4.14 -21.03
CA LEU A 247 13.94 -3.60 -21.97
C LEU A 247 12.69 -3.10 -21.26
N VAL A 248 12.23 -3.78 -20.20
CA VAL A 248 11.12 -3.35 -19.35
C VAL A 248 11.44 -2.01 -18.69
N MET A 249 12.58 -1.91 -18.00
CA MET A 249 12.98 -0.65 -17.36
C MET A 249 13.17 0.49 -18.37
N LEU A 250 13.75 0.20 -19.56
CA LEU A 250 13.92 1.20 -20.62
C LEU A 250 12.57 1.67 -21.20
N LEU A 251 11.54 0.82 -21.18
CA LEU A 251 10.21 1.19 -21.62
C LEU A 251 9.63 2.34 -20.78
N GLU A 252 9.86 2.28 -19.47
CA GLU A 252 9.38 3.27 -18.51
C GLU A 252 10.14 4.60 -18.61
N VAL A 253 11.48 4.57 -18.74
CA VAL A 253 12.29 5.81 -18.68
C VAL A 253 12.70 6.38 -20.03
N ARG A 254 12.83 5.56 -21.08
CA ARG A 254 13.39 5.92 -22.40
C ARG A 254 12.62 5.30 -23.57
N MET A 255 11.28 5.31 -23.48
CA MET A 255 10.37 4.96 -24.58
C MET A 255 10.78 5.63 -25.91
N ASP A 256 11.20 6.90 -25.86
CA ASP A 256 11.66 7.68 -27.02
C ASP A 256 12.70 6.95 -27.88
N ARG A 257 13.60 6.19 -27.24
CA ARG A 257 14.66 5.44 -27.94
C ARG A 257 14.22 4.05 -28.38
N LEU A 258 13.22 3.46 -27.74
CA LEU A 258 12.71 2.14 -28.12
C LEU A 258 11.71 2.22 -29.28
N LEU A 259 10.97 3.32 -29.42
CA LEU A 259 9.93 3.51 -30.45
C LEU A 259 10.34 3.08 -31.88
N PRO A 260 11.55 3.43 -32.40
CA PRO A 260 11.96 3.01 -33.74
C PRO A 260 12.10 1.49 -33.92
N HIS A 261 12.27 0.76 -32.81
CA HIS A 261 12.49 -0.69 -32.78
C HIS A 261 11.30 -1.45 -32.18
N MET A 262 10.22 -0.75 -31.85
CA MET A 262 9.13 -1.28 -31.02
C MET A 262 8.50 -2.55 -31.59
N HIS A 263 8.32 -2.64 -32.91
CA HIS A 263 7.78 -3.85 -33.55
C HIS A 263 8.65 -5.09 -33.27
N ASN A 264 9.97 -4.95 -33.37
CA ASN A 264 10.91 -6.04 -33.13
C ASN A 264 10.98 -6.39 -31.65
N ILE A 265 10.90 -5.39 -30.77
CA ILE A 265 10.88 -5.58 -29.32
C ILE A 265 9.61 -6.36 -28.93
N VAL A 266 8.44 -5.96 -29.44
CA VAL A 266 7.18 -6.66 -29.17
C VAL A 266 7.22 -8.12 -29.65
N GLU A 267 7.73 -8.38 -30.86
CA GLU A 267 7.86 -9.77 -31.33
C GLU A 267 8.88 -10.56 -30.48
N TYR A 268 9.98 -9.92 -30.04
CA TYR A 268 10.94 -10.53 -29.15
C TYR A 268 10.33 -10.88 -27.79
N MET A 269 9.69 -9.92 -27.13
CA MET A 269 9.08 -10.12 -25.81
C MET A 269 7.95 -11.15 -25.90
N LEU A 270 7.15 -11.16 -26.97
CA LEU A 270 6.09 -12.16 -27.17
C LEU A 270 6.63 -13.59 -27.26
N GLN A 271 7.80 -13.77 -27.86
CA GLN A 271 8.46 -15.07 -27.92
C GLN A 271 9.09 -15.43 -26.55
N ARG A 272 9.64 -14.45 -25.83
CA ARG A 272 10.23 -14.65 -24.50
C ARG A 272 9.18 -14.87 -23.41
N THR A 273 7.97 -14.33 -23.50
CA THR A 273 6.87 -14.65 -22.56
C THR A 273 6.44 -16.12 -22.67
N GLN A 274 6.81 -16.80 -23.76
CA GLN A 274 6.58 -18.23 -23.98
C GLN A 274 7.86 -19.07 -23.80
N ASP A 275 8.87 -18.53 -23.10
CA ASP A 275 10.11 -19.27 -22.86
C ASP A 275 9.88 -20.52 -22.00
N GLN A 276 10.78 -21.49 -22.11
CA GLN A 276 10.72 -22.70 -21.29
C GLN A 276 11.24 -22.46 -19.87
N ASP A 277 12.11 -21.46 -19.69
CA ASP A 277 12.54 -21.00 -18.38
C ASP A 277 11.51 -19.99 -17.84
N GLU A 278 10.81 -20.37 -16.77
CA GLU A 278 9.76 -19.56 -16.16
C GLU A 278 10.28 -18.18 -15.70
N ASN A 279 11.56 -18.06 -15.30
CA ASN A 279 12.13 -16.77 -14.89
C ASN A 279 12.30 -15.83 -16.09
N VAL A 280 12.67 -16.38 -17.25
CA VAL A 280 12.76 -15.60 -18.51
C VAL A 280 11.37 -15.19 -18.97
N ALA A 281 10.40 -16.12 -18.88
CA ALA A 281 9.02 -15.84 -19.23
C ALA A 281 8.39 -14.76 -18.34
N LEU A 282 8.62 -14.82 -17.03
CA LEU A 282 8.17 -13.81 -16.05
C LEU A 282 8.70 -12.42 -16.41
N GLU A 283 10.03 -12.27 -16.52
CA GLU A 283 10.66 -10.99 -16.80
C GLU A 283 10.30 -10.45 -18.19
N ALA A 284 9.94 -11.33 -19.13
CA ALA A 284 9.37 -10.93 -20.41
C ALA A 284 7.90 -10.53 -20.31
N CYS A 285 7.14 -11.12 -19.40
CA CYS A 285 5.72 -10.83 -19.19
C CYS A 285 5.51 -9.43 -18.58
N GLU A 286 6.43 -8.99 -17.70
CA GLU A 286 6.41 -7.64 -17.11
C GLU A 286 6.35 -6.52 -18.16
N PHE A 287 6.88 -6.78 -19.35
CA PHE A 287 6.82 -5.84 -20.46
C PHE A 287 5.39 -5.48 -20.84
N TRP A 288 4.44 -6.41 -20.74
CA TRP A 288 3.04 -6.15 -21.09
C TRP A 288 2.37 -5.26 -20.05
N LEU A 289 2.68 -5.47 -18.77
CA LEU A 289 2.19 -4.66 -17.66
C LEU A 289 2.69 -3.22 -17.81
N THR A 290 4.02 -3.04 -17.92
CA THR A 290 4.60 -1.70 -18.11
C THR A 290 4.18 -1.05 -19.43
N LEU A 291 3.98 -1.81 -20.52
CA LEU A 291 3.51 -1.26 -21.79
C LEU A 291 2.06 -0.79 -21.71
N ALA A 292 1.20 -1.48 -20.94
CA ALA A 292 -0.21 -1.18 -20.85
C ALA A 292 -0.47 0.18 -20.18
N GLU A 293 0.38 0.58 -19.24
CA GLU A 293 0.37 1.91 -18.62
C GLU A 293 0.76 3.05 -19.58
N GLN A 294 1.37 2.73 -20.72
CA GLN A 294 1.83 3.73 -21.67
C GLN A 294 0.70 4.17 -22.61
N PRO A 295 0.54 5.48 -22.87
CA PRO A 295 -0.55 5.98 -23.72
C PRO A 295 -0.48 5.48 -25.17
N ILE A 296 0.67 4.99 -25.63
CA ILE A 296 0.87 4.44 -26.98
C ILE A 296 0.52 2.94 -27.09
N CYS A 297 0.09 2.29 -25.99
CA CYS A 297 -0.16 0.85 -25.91
C CYS A 297 -1.00 0.33 -27.09
N LYS A 298 -2.14 0.98 -27.38
CA LYS A 298 -3.05 0.57 -28.47
C LYS A 298 -2.35 0.56 -29.83
N ASP A 299 -1.61 1.61 -30.15
CA ASP A 299 -0.93 1.73 -31.45
C ASP A 299 0.17 0.68 -31.62
N VAL A 300 0.88 0.36 -30.53
CA VAL A 300 1.97 -0.62 -30.53
C VAL A 300 1.45 -2.05 -30.64
N LEU A 301 0.40 -2.39 -29.89
CA LEU A 301 -0.08 -3.76 -29.76
C LEU A 301 -1.09 -4.18 -30.82
N ILE A 302 -1.69 -3.28 -31.60
CA ILE A 302 -2.77 -3.58 -32.55
C ILE A 302 -2.52 -4.81 -33.46
N ARG A 303 -1.26 -5.05 -33.87
CA ARG A 303 -0.90 -6.19 -34.74
C ARG A 303 -0.61 -7.49 -33.99
N HIS A 304 -0.29 -7.42 -32.70
CA HIS A 304 0.15 -8.56 -31.89
C HIS A 304 -0.89 -8.98 -30.86
N LEU A 305 -1.88 -8.12 -30.56
CA LEU A 305 -2.95 -8.39 -29.61
C LEU A 305 -3.63 -9.76 -29.83
N PRO A 306 -4.00 -10.19 -31.05
CA PRO A 306 -4.63 -11.50 -31.26
C PRO A 306 -3.75 -12.69 -30.86
N LYS A 307 -2.42 -12.52 -30.80
CA LYS A 307 -1.45 -13.54 -30.40
C LYS A 307 -1.03 -13.38 -28.94
N LEU A 308 -0.97 -12.16 -28.43
CA LEU A 308 -0.65 -11.87 -27.03
C LEU A 308 -1.71 -12.40 -26.06
N ILE A 309 -2.99 -12.17 -26.36
CA ILE A 309 -4.08 -12.54 -25.43
C ILE A 309 -4.10 -14.04 -25.11
N PRO A 310 -4.03 -14.96 -26.10
CA PRO A 310 -3.90 -16.39 -25.79
C PRO A 310 -2.65 -16.75 -24.99
N VAL A 311 -1.55 -16.01 -25.15
CA VAL A 311 -0.29 -16.26 -24.42
C VAL A 311 -0.46 -15.89 -22.95
N LEU A 312 -1.01 -14.71 -22.64
CA LEU A 312 -1.29 -14.29 -21.27
C LEU A 312 -2.27 -15.26 -20.59
N VAL A 313 -3.38 -15.57 -21.27
CA VAL A 313 -4.39 -16.53 -20.77
C VAL A 313 -3.77 -17.90 -20.48
N ASN A 314 -2.83 -18.38 -21.29
CA ASN A 314 -2.12 -19.63 -21.01
C ASN A 314 -1.17 -19.51 -19.80
N GLY A 315 -0.50 -18.36 -19.63
CA GLY A 315 0.38 -18.06 -18.49
C GLY A 315 -0.33 -17.97 -17.15
N MET A 316 -1.66 -17.75 -17.16
CA MET A 316 -2.49 -17.67 -15.95
C MET A 316 -2.83 -19.03 -15.30
N LYS A 317 -2.45 -20.16 -15.90
CA LYS A 317 -2.60 -21.48 -15.26
C LYS A 317 -1.58 -21.63 -14.13
N TYR A 318 -1.96 -22.30 -13.05
CA TYR A 318 -0.99 -22.71 -12.03
C TYR A 318 0.10 -23.57 -12.64
N SER A 319 1.34 -23.31 -12.24
CA SER A 319 2.46 -24.21 -12.53
C SER A 319 2.33 -25.51 -11.73
N ASP A 320 2.98 -26.58 -12.18
CA ASP A 320 2.99 -27.83 -11.42
C ASP A 320 3.61 -27.66 -10.03
N ILE A 321 4.60 -26.77 -9.90
CA ILE A 321 5.23 -26.48 -8.61
C ILE A 321 4.28 -25.74 -7.67
N ASP A 322 3.51 -24.76 -8.17
CA ASP A 322 2.52 -24.04 -7.36
C ASP A 322 1.41 -24.96 -6.89
N ILE A 323 0.92 -25.87 -7.75
CA ILE A 323 -0.10 -26.86 -7.35
C ILE A 323 0.40 -27.70 -6.17
N ILE A 324 1.68 -28.06 -6.15
CA ILE A 324 2.29 -28.82 -5.05
C ILE A 324 2.47 -27.94 -3.80
N LEU A 325 3.03 -26.73 -3.95
CA LEU A 325 3.32 -25.81 -2.85
C LEU A 325 2.05 -25.31 -2.15
N LEU A 326 1.03 -24.97 -2.93
CA LEU A 326 -0.29 -24.58 -2.44
C LEU A 326 -1.07 -25.74 -1.82
N LYS A 327 -0.48 -26.94 -1.80
CA LYS A 327 -1.11 -28.19 -1.36
C LYS A 327 -2.46 -28.39 -2.07
N GLY A 328 -2.50 -28.24 -3.39
CA GLY A 328 -3.74 -28.26 -4.19
C GLY A 328 -4.59 -29.55 -4.12
N ASP A 329 -4.14 -30.56 -3.39
CA ASP A 329 -4.89 -31.78 -3.05
C ASP A 329 -5.41 -31.81 -1.59
N VAL A 330 -5.06 -30.82 -0.77
CA VAL A 330 -5.57 -30.67 0.60
C VAL A 330 -6.89 -29.91 0.55
N GLU A 331 -7.99 -30.65 0.63
CA GLU A 331 -9.35 -30.08 0.69
C GLU A 331 -9.82 -29.76 2.13
N GLU A 332 -9.11 -30.27 3.14
CA GLU A 332 -9.46 -30.11 4.55
C GLU A 332 -8.20 -29.78 5.38
N ASP A 333 -8.09 -28.53 5.83
CA ASP A 333 -7.02 -28.05 6.73
C ASP A 333 -7.51 -27.05 7.80
N GLU A 334 -8.83 -26.88 7.96
CA GLU A 334 -9.47 -26.00 8.95
C GLU A 334 -9.02 -26.23 10.41
N THR A 335 -8.59 -27.46 10.75
CA THR A 335 -8.16 -27.83 12.10
C THR A 335 -6.65 -27.72 12.31
N ILE A 336 -5.89 -27.38 11.25
CA ILE A 336 -4.43 -27.25 11.30
C ILE A 336 -4.09 -25.81 11.72
N PRO A 337 -3.49 -25.60 12.91
CA PRO A 337 -3.10 -24.26 13.35
C PRO A 337 -2.17 -23.58 12.34
N ASP A 338 -2.31 -22.27 12.17
CA ASP A 338 -1.42 -21.48 11.33
C ASP A 338 -0.03 -21.40 11.95
N SER A 339 1.00 -21.40 11.11
CA SER A 339 2.36 -21.12 11.55
C SER A 339 2.56 -19.61 11.69
N GLU A 340 3.36 -19.16 12.65
CA GLU A 340 3.68 -17.73 12.81
C GLU A 340 4.27 -17.11 11.53
N GLN A 341 4.98 -17.90 10.72
CA GLN A 341 5.54 -17.46 9.43
C GLN A 341 4.49 -17.29 8.32
N ASP A 342 3.30 -17.87 8.48
CA ASP A 342 2.19 -17.76 7.52
C ASP A 342 1.30 -16.53 7.83
N ILE A 343 1.50 -15.88 8.98
CA ILE A 343 0.75 -14.70 9.42
C ILE A 343 1.54 -13.45 9.02
N ARG A 344 0.95 -12.66 8.12
CA ARG A 344 1.57 -11.43 7.62
C ARG A 344 1.62 -10.34 8.68
N PRO A 345 2.67 -9.52 8.71
CA PRO A 345 2.62 -8.24 9.42
C PRO A 345 1.47 -7.40 8.83
N ARG A 346 0.50 -7.05 9.66
CA ARG A 346 -0.53 -6.06 9.34
C ARG A 346 -0.20 -4.73 10.00
N PHE A 347 -0.54 -3.65 9.31
CA PHE A 347 -0.42 -2.27 9.77
C PHE A 347 -1.81 -1.64 9.71
N HIS A 348 -2.12 -0.75 10.64
CA HIS A 348 -3.42 -0.07 10.71
C HIS A 348 -3.48 1.09 9.72
N ARG A 349 -4.60 1.27 9.02
CA ARG A 349 -4.83 2.44 8.15
C ARG A 349 -5.64 3.51 8.89
N SER A 350 -5.11 4.72 8.99
CA SER A 350 -5.76 5.82 9.74
C SER A 350 -7.09 6.25 9.12
N ARG A 351 -8.11 6.48 9.96
CA ARG A 351 -9.45 6.91 9.51
C ARG A 351 -9.44 8.27 8.78
N THR A 352 -10.00 8.33 7.57
CA THR A 352 -10.29 9.58 6.84
C THR A 352 -11.78 9.91 6.93
N VAL A 353 -12.13 11.13 7.35
CA VAL A 353 -13.56 11.54 7.44
C VAL A 353 -14.09 11.93 6.06
N ALA A 354 -15.01 11.14 5.51
CA ALA A 354 -15.60 11.36 4.18
C ALA A 354 -17.11 11.64 4.20
N GLN A 355 -17.65 12.17 3.10
CA GLN A 355 -19.09 12.37 2.90
C GLN A 355 -19.68 11.22 2.07
N GLN A 356 -20.99 10.99 2.18
CA GLN A 356 -21.67 9.98 1.37
C GLN A 356 -22.21 10.58 0.06
N HIS A 357 -22.07 9.83 -1.04
CA HIS A 357 -22.59 10.16 -2.37
C HIS A 357 -23.78 9.26 -2.75
N ASP A 358 -24.70 9.76 -3.58
CA ASP A 358 -25.69 8.91 -4.24
C ASP A 358 -25.03 8.27 -5.48
N GLU A 359 -25.20 6.97 -5.68
CA GLU A 359 -24.54 6.09 -6.70
C GLU A 359 -24.68 6.54 -8.17
N ASP A 360 -25.37 7.64 -8.48
CA ASP A 360 -25.70 8.04 -9.86
C ASP A 360 -24.60 8.86 -10.56
N GLY A 361 -23.45 9.08 -9.93
CA GLY A 361 -22.28 9.74 -10.55
C GLY A 361 -21.24 8.71 -10.97
N ILE A 362 -20.89 8.65 -12.25
CA ILE A 362 -19.75 7.84 -12.75
C ILE A 362 -18.50 8.26 -11.97
N GLU A 363 -18.06 7.44 -11.02
CA GLU A 363 -16.86 7.66 -10.21
C GLU A 363 -15.66 7.08 -10.96
N GLU A 364 -14.63 7.89 -11.22
CA GLU A 364 -13.39 7.49 -11.89
C GLU A 364 -12.15 7.65 -10.96
N GLU A 365 -12.29 7.83 -9.63
CA GLU A 365 -11.12 8.18 -8.79
C GLU A 365 -11.10 7.63 -7.33
N GLU A 366 -11.80 6.53 -6.97
CA GLU A 366 -11.69 5.95 -5.60
C GLU A 366 -10.83 4.67 -5.48
N ASP A 367 -10.20 4.19 -6.56
CA ASP A 367 -9.54 2.87 -6.55
C ASP A 367 -8.08 2.84 -6.00
N ASP A 368 -7.51 3.97 -5.55
CA ASP A 368 -6.10 4.01 -5.12
C ASP A 368 -5.81 3.24 -3.81
N ASP A 369 -6.82 2.88 -3.00
CA ASP A 369 -6.60 2.23 -1.70
C ASP A 369 -6.55 0.67 -1.77
N ASP A 370 -7.10 0.04 -2.79
CA ASP A 370 -7.26 -1.43 -2.84
C ASP A 370 -6.04 -2.17 -3.43
N GLU A 371 -5.14 -1.49 -4.14
CA GLU A 371 -3.99 -2.14 -4.79
C GLU A 371 -2.90 -2.61 -3.81
N ILE A 372 -2.96 -2.22 -2.53
CA ILE A 372 -1.83 -2.42 -1.58
C ILE A 372 -1.83 -3.82 -0.93
N ASP A 373 -2.94 -4.57 -0.93
CA ASP A 373 -3.06 -5.77 -0.07
C ASP A 373 -2.85 -7.14 -0.76
N ASP A 374 -2.56 -7.18 -2.07
CA ASP A 374 -2.61 -8.44 -2.85
C ASP A 374 -1.32 -9.30 -2.81
N ASP A 375 -0.49 -9.16 -1.80
CA ASP A 375 0.88 -9.70 -1.84
C ASP A 375 1.03 -11.12 -1.27
N ASP A 376 0.04 -12.03 -1.36
CA ASP A 376 -0.02 -13.33 -0.64
C ASP A 376 1.31 -14.15 -0.69
N THR A 377 2.03 -14.23 0.44
CA THR A 377 3.45 -14.65 0.61
C THR A 377 3.63 -16.16 0.47
N ILE A 378 2.54 -16.90 0.27
CA ILE A 378 2.62 -18.32 -0.05
C ILE A 378 2.83 -18.52 -1.56
N SER A 379 2.61 -17.48 -2.38
CA SER A 379 2.96 -17.47 -3.81
C SER A 379 3.77 -16.23 -4.12
N ASP A 380 5.09 -16.37 -4.16
CA ASP A 380 6.00 -15.37 -4.75
C ASP A 380 5.44 -14.86 -6.09
N TRP A 381 5.74 -13.59 -6.42
CA TRP A 381 5.41 -13.01 -7.72
C TRP A 381 5.91 -13.93 -8.85
N ASN A 382 4.97 -14.42 -9.67
CA ASN A 382 5.22 -15.47 -10.66
C ASN A 382 4.52 -15.16 -11.98
N LEU A 383 4.78 -15.99 -13.01
CA LEU A 383 4.24 -15.79 -14.36
C LEU A 383 2.71 -15.72 -14.37
N ARG A 384 2.04 -16.49 -13.50
CA ARG A 384 0.58 -16.49 -13.37
C ARG A 384 0.05 -15.15 -12.90
N LYS A 385 0.59 -14.62 -11.80
CA LYS A 385 0.20 -13.30 -11.26
C LYS A 385 0.47 -12.19 -12.26
N CYS A 386 1.68 -12.16 -12.83
CA CYS A 386 2.07 -11.17 -13.84
C CYS A 386 1.20 -11.23 -15.09
N SER A 387 0.86 -12.43 -15.59
CA SER A 387 -0.04 -12.57 -16.75
C SER A 387 -1.47 -12.10 -16.46
N ALA A 388 -1.97 -12.33 -15.25
CA ALA A 388 -3.29 -11.87 -14.81
C ALA A 388 -3.32 -10.33 -14.69
N ALA A 389 -2.34 -9.75 -13.99
CA ALA A 389 -2.20 -8.31 -13.85
C ALA A 389 -2.06 -7.61 -15.20
N ALA A 390 -1.21 -8.13 -16.10
CA ALA A 390 -1.08 -7.61 -17.45
C ALA A 390 -2.41 -7.68 -18.23
N LEU A 391 -3.20 -8.75 -18.05
CA LEU A 391 -4.50 -8.88 -18.71
C LEU A 391 -5.53 -7.89 -18.14
N ASP A 392 -5.50 -7.64 -16.84
CA ASP A 392 -6.38 -6.68 -16.15
C ASP A 392 -6.14 -5.26 -16.70
N VAL A 393 -4.89 -4.78 -16.67
CA VAL A 393 -4.55 -3.45 -17.21
C VAL A 393 -4.89 -3.36 -18.71
N LEU A 394 -4.65 -4.43 -19.49
CA LEU A 394 -5.06 -4.46 -20.90
C LEU A 394 -6.58 -4.41 -21.08
N ALA A 395 -7.36 -5.03 -20.20
CA ALA A 395 -8.82 -4.93 -20.20
C ALA A 395 -9.26 -3.48 -19.93
N ASN A 396 -8.61 -2.78 -19.01
CA ASN A 396 -8.87 -1.36 -18.74
C ASN A 396 -8.47 -0.44 -19.92
N VAL A 397 -7.38 -0.75 -20.63
CA VAL A 397 -6.96 0.00 -21.83
C VAL A 397 -7.90 -0.21 -23.03
N TYR A 398 -8.21 -1.47 -23.35
CA TYR A 398 -9.00 -1.80 -24.55
C TYR A 398 -10.51 -1.77 -24.31
N ARG A 399 -10.95 -1.91 -23.07
CA ARG A 399 -12.35 -2.09 -22.68
C ARG A 399 -13.00 -3.20 -23.52
N ASP A 400 -14.24 -3.00 -23.95
CA ASP A 400 -15.01 -3.96 -24.73
C ASP A 400 -14.34 -4.39 -26.06
N GLU A 401 -13.36 -3.64 -26.58
CA GLU A 401 -12.58 -4.05 -27.77
C GLU A 401 -11.80 -5.36 -27.55
N LEU A 402 -11.55 -5.73 -26.29
CA LEU A 402 -10.83 -6.96 -25.94
C LEU A 402 -11.70 -8.23 -26.05
N LEU A 403 -13.02 -8.08 -25.88
CA LEU A 403 -13.96 -9.19 -25.77
C LEU A 403 -13.97 -10.17 -26.97
N PRO A 404 -13.84 -9.73 -28.24
CA PRO A 404 -13.75 -10.64 -29.38
C PRO A 404 -12.57 -11.61 -29.31
N HIS A 405 -11.51 -11.25 -28.58
CA HIS A 405 -10.32 -12.09 -28.38
C HIS A 405 -10.47 -13.03 -27.18
N ILE A 406 -11.16 -12.58 -26.13
CA ILE A 406 -11.30 -13.31 -24.85
C ILE A 406 -12.48 -14.29 -24.83
N LEU A 407 -13.65 -13.90 -25.36
CA LEU A 407 -14.87 -14.71 -25.29
C LEU A 407 -14.72 -16.14 -25.87
N PRO A 408 -14.02 -16.35 -27.01
CA PRO A 408 -13.79 -17.70 -27.52
C PRO A 408 -12.97 -18.56 -26.55
N LEU A 409 -11.97 -17.97 -25.89
CA LEU A 409 -11.13 -18.64 -24.91
C LEU A 409 -11.94 -18.99 -23.66
N LEU A 410 -12.66 -18.03 -23.09
CA LEU A 410 -13.51 -18.27 -21.90
C LEU A 410 -14.49 -19.42 -22.10
N LYS A 411 -15.10 -19.53 -23.29
CA LYS A 411 -16.05 -20.59 -23.60
C LYS A 411 -15.42 -22.00 -23.57
N GLU A 412 -14.15 -22.11 -23.93
CA GLU A 412 -13.39 -23.37 -23.83
C GLU A 412 -12.94 -23.65 -22.40
N LEU A 413 -12.52 -22.61 -21.67
CA LEU A 413 -11.93 -22.73 -20.34
C LEU A 413 -12.98 -22.99 -19.24
N LEU A 414 -14.03 -22.17 -19.14
CA LEU A 414 -14.99 -22.15 -18.02
C LEU A 414 -15.77 -23.45 -17.79
N PHE A 415 -15.85 -24.29 -18.82
CA PHE A 415 -16.56 -25.57 -18.80
C PHE A 415 -15.62 -26.76 -18.97
N HIS A 416 -14.31 -26.54 -18.94
CA HIS A 416 -13.34 -27.61 -19.10
C HIS A 416 -13.42 -28.60 -17.93
N HIS A 417 -13.16 -29.88 -18.25
CA HIS A 417 -13.25 -30.98 -17.29
C HIS A 417 -12.06 -31.02 -16.30
N GLU A 418 -10.87 -30.61 -16.76
CA GLU A 418 -9.70 -30.45 -15.90
C GLU A 418 -9.79 -29.15 -15.13
N TRP A 419 -9.63 -29.26 -13.80
CA TRP A 419 -9.82 -28.14 -12.89
C TRP A 419 -8.81 -27.01 -13.12
N VAL A 420 -7.55 -27.31 -13.48
CA VAL A 420 -6.50 -26.29 -13.74
C VAL A 420 -6.92 -25.36 -14.88
N VAL A 421 -7.47 -25.93 -15.95
CA VAL A 421 -7.95 -25.18 -17.11
C VAL A 421 -9.20 -24.38 -16.74
N LYS A 422 -10.15 -25.00 -16.04
CA LYS A 422 -11.37 -24.32 -15.57
C LYS A 422 -11.06 -23.14 -14.67
N GLU A 423 -10.20 -23.38 -13.68
CA GLU A 423 -9.73 -22.40 -12.70
C GLU A 423 -9.09 -21.19 -13.40
N SER A 424 -8.20 -21.41 -14.38
CA SER A 424 -7.62 -20.31 -15.17
C SER A 424 -8.67 -19.52 -15.95
N GLY A 425 -9.74 -20.18 -16.44
CA GLY A 425 -10.85 -19.50 -17.10
C GLY A 425 -11.66 -18.61 -16.15
N ILE A 426 -11.83 -19.04 -14.90
CA ILE A 426 -12.52 -18.25 -13.87
C ILE A 426 -11.66 -17.04 -13.49
N LEU A 427 -10.34 -17.23 -13.31
CA LEU A 427 -9.40 -16.12 -13.09
C LEU A 427 -9.44 -15.09 -14.23
N VAL A 428 -9.43 -15.53 -15.50
CA VAL A 428 -9.55 -14.63 -16.67
C VAL A 428 -10.85 -13.84 -16.62
N LEU A 429 -11.97 -14.47 -16.24
CA LEU A 429 -13.26 -13.81 -16.15
C LEU A 429 -13.28 -12.71 -15.09
N GLY A 430 -12.61 -12.91 -13.95
CA GLY A 430 -12.47 -11.89 -12.91
C GLY A 430 -11.49 -10.77 -13.29
N ALA A 431 -10.34 -11.11 -13.89
CA ALA A 431 -9.32 -10.14 -14.29
C ALA A 431 -9.80 -9.15 -15.35
N ILE A 432 -10.76 -9.50 -16.21
CA ILE A 432 -11.30 -8.57 -17.21
C ILE A 432 -12.49 -7.74 -16.70
N ALA A 433 -12.98 -8.01 -15.48
CA ALA A 433 -14.29 -7.56 -15.03
C ALA A 433 -14.43 -6.05 -15.05
N GLU A 434 -13.45 -5.35 -14.49
CA GLU A 434 -13.43 -3.89 -14.37
C GLU A 434 -13.41 -3.20 -15.74
N GLY A 435 -12.40 -3.50 -16.55
CA GLY A 435 -12.26 -2.87 -17.87
C GLY A 435 -13.33 -3.27 -18.90
N CYS A 436 -13.86 -4.50 -18.85
CA CYS A 436 -14.82 -5.03 -19.82
C CYS A 436 -16.26 -5.18 -19.28
N MET A 437 -16.59 -4.55 -18.14
CA MET A 437 -17.88 -4.74 -17.45
C MET A 437 -19.07 -4.56 -18.39
N GLN A 438 -19.13 -3.45 -19.12
CA GLN A 438 -20.28 -3.08 -19.96
C GLN A 438 -20.53 -4.10 -21.07
N GLY A 439 -19.49 -4.53 -21.78
CA GLY A 439 -19.61 -5.56 -22.80
C GLY A 439 -19.84 -6.97 -22.26
N MET A 440 -19.54 -7.21 -20.97
CA MET A 440 -19.80 -8.49 -20.29
C MET A 440 -21.22 -8.65 -19.77
N ILE A 441 -21.94 -7.57 -19.45
CA ILE A 441 -23.34 -7.59 -18.97
C ILE A 441 -24.26 -8.55 -19.75
N PRO A 442 -24.24 -8.63 -21.09
CA PRO A 442 -25.09 -9.56 -21.84
C PRO A 442 -24.87 -11.05 -21.51
N TYR A 443 -23.70 -11.41 -20.97
CA TYR A 443 -23.32 -12.79 -20.65
C TYR A 443 -23.49 -13.11 -19.15
N LEU A 444 -23.46 -12.11 -18.26
CA LEU A 444 -23.58 -12.29 -16.81
C LEU A 444 -24.84 -13.07 -16.36
N PRO A 445 -26.03 -12.93 -16.98
CA PRO A 445 -27.19 -13.74 -16.62
C PRO A 445 -26.98 -15.26 -16.75
N GLU A 446 -26.05 -15.71 -17.59
CA GLU A 446 -25.66 -17.13 -17.72
C GLU A 446 -24.43 -17.45 -16.85
N LEU A 447 -23.43 -16.56 -16.84
CA LEU A 447 -22.15 -16.79 -16.16
C LEU A 447 -22.27 -16.77 -14.64
N ILE A 448 -23.03 -15.83 -14.06
CA ILE A 448 -23.15 -15.70 -12.59
C ILE A 448 -23.80 -16.95 -11.98
N PRO A 449 -24.95 -17.47 -12.47
CA PRO A 449 -25.48 -18.75 -11.96
C PRO A 449 -24.50 -19.92 -12.09
N HIS A 450 -23.69 -19.97 -13.15
CA HIS A 450 -22.66 -20.99 -13.34
C HIS A 450 -21.53 -20.86 -12.31
N LEU A 451 -21.05 -19.65 -12.03
CA LEU A 451 -20.07 -19.39 -10.98
C LEU A 451 -20.62 -19.73 -9.59
N ILE A 452 -21.89 -19.39 -9.29
CA ILE A 452 -22.54 -19.80 -8.03
C ILE A 452 -22.51 -21.33 -7.88
N GLN A 453 -22.67 -22.10 -8.97
CA GLN A 453 -22.49 -23.55 -8.92
C GLN A 453 -21.02 -23.96 -8.68
N CYS A 454 -20.06 -23.26 -9.29
CA CYS A 454 -18.62 -23.50 -9.10
C CYS A 454 -18.14 -23.25 -7.67
N LEU A 455 -18.85 -22.44 -6.88
CA LEU A 455 -18.57 -22.32 -5.45
C LEU A 455 -18.62 -23.69 -4.78
N SER A 456 -19.46 -24.61 -5.24
CA SER A 456 -19.57 -25.98 -4.71
C SER A 456 -18.72 -27.02 -5.44
N ASP A 457 -17.70 -26.61 -6.21
CA ASP A 457 -16.77 -27.54 -6.86
C ASP A 457 -15.95 -28.30 -5.80
N LYS A 458 -15.58 -29.55 -6.14
CA LYS A 458 -14.81 -30.44 -5.28
C LYS A 458 -13.36 -29.99 -5.07
N LYS A 459 -12.84 -29.06 -5.88
CA LYS A 459 -11.46 -28.56 -5.78
C LYS A 459 -11.41 -27.20 -5.08
N ALA A 460 -10.69 -27.10 -3.96
CA ALA A 460 -10.55 -25.89 -3.15
C ALA A 460 -10.02 -24.69 -3.96
N LEU A 461 -9.06 -24.92 -4.85
CA LEU A 461 -8.51 -23.87 -5.71
C LEU A 461 -9.53 -23.31 -6.72
N VAL A 462 -10.49 -24.13 -7.17
CA VAL A 462 -11.61 -23.65 -8.00
C VAL A 462 -12.57 -22.82 -7.14
N ARG A 463 -12.89 -23.29 -5.94
CA ARG A 463 -13.82 -22.58 -5.03
C ARG A 463 -13.30 -21.21 -4.64
N SER A 464 -12.02 -21.12 -4.27
CA SER A 464 -11.37 -19.86 -3.87
C SER A 464 -11.40 -18.82 -4.99
N ILE A 465 -10.93 -19.17 -6.21
CA ILE A 465 -10.96 -18.20 -7.32
C ILE A 465 -12.38 -17.83 -7.74
N THR A 466 -13.34 -18.74 -7.55
CA THR A 466 -14.76 -18.45 -7.81
C THR A 466 -15.31 -17.40 -6.84
N CYS A 467 -14.89 -17.41 -5.57
CA CYS A 467 -15.27 -16.38 -4.60
C CYS A 467 -14.80 -15.00 -5.06
N TRP A 468 -13.50 -14.88 -5.36
CA TRP A 468 -12.90 -13.63 -5.85
C TRP A 468 -13.53 -13.17 -7.17
N THR A 469 -13.75 -14.07 -8.13
CA THR A 469 -14.37 -13.69 -9.41
C THR A 469 -15.80 -13.21 -9.24
N LEU A 470 -16.57 -13.80 -8.33
CA LEU A 470 -17.93 -13.34 -8.04
C LEU A 470 -17.94 -11.96 -7.38
N SER A 471 -16.98 -11.64 -6.50
CA SER A 471 -16.90 -10.30 -5.90
C SER A 471 -16.57 -9.21 -6.92
N ARG A 472 -15.76 -9.51 -7.95
CA ARG A 472 -15.49 -8.57 -9.06
C ARG A 472 -16.73 -8.22 -9.90
N TYR A 473 -17.85 -8.92 -9.73
CA TYR A 473 -19.15 -8.60 -10.33
C TYR A 473 -20.24 -8.31 -9.29
N ALA A 474 -19.87 -8.03 -8.03
CA ALA A 474 -20.82 -7.80 -6.93
C ALA A 474 -21.78 -6.64 -7.24
N HIS A 475 -21.26 -5.51 -7.73
CA HIS A 475 -22.07 -4.37 -8.16
C HIS A 475 -23.22 -4.76 -9.10
N TRP A 476 -22.90 -5.53 -10.15
CA TRP A 476 -23.92 -6.01 -11.09
C TRP A 476 -24.94 -6.90 -10.37
N VAL A 477 -24.49 -7.82 -9.52
CA VAL A 477 -25.39 -8.74 -8.78
C VAL A 477 -26.37 -7.98 -7.88
N VAL A 478 -25.91 -6.96 -7.16
CA VAL A 478 -26.73 -6.13 -6.26
C VAL A 478 -27.75 -5.30 -7.04
N SER A 479 -27.39 -4.79 -8.23
CA SER A 479 -28.32 -4.03 -9.09
C SER A 479 -29.48 -4.85 -9.66
N GLN A 480 -29.46 -6.19 -9.55
CA GLN A 480 -30.50 -7.08 -10.06
C GLN A 480 -31.56 -7.43 -9.01
N PRO A 481 -32.73 -7.97 -9.39
CA PRO A 481 -33.73 -8.43 -8.43
C PRO A 481 -33.15 -9.46 -7.44
N PRO A 482 -33.27 -9.22 -6.11
CA PRO A 482 -32.43 -9.86 -5.10
C PRO A 482 -32.59 -11.39 -5.02
N ASP A 483 -33.80 -11.91 -5.23
CA ASP A 483 -34.06 -13.35 -5.20
C ASP A 483 -33.43 -14.11 -6.39
N THR A 484 -32.97 -13.42 -7.44
CA THR A 484 -32.44 -14.04 -8.66
C THR A 484 -30.95 -14.38 -8.53
N TYR A 485 -30.15 -13.45 -8.01
CA TYR A 485 -28.68 -13.58 -7.99
C TYR A 485 -28.08 -13.25 -6.61
N LEU A 486 -28.42 -12.12 -5.99
CA LEU A 486 -27.86 -11.69 -4.71
C LEU A 486 -28.08 -12.72 -3.60
N LYS A 487 -29.34 -13.14 -3.40
CA LYS A 487 -29.68 -14.12 -2.36
C LYS A 487 -29.02 -15.48 -2.55
N PRO A 488 -29.06 -16.13 -3.74
CA PRO A 488 -28.34 -17.38 -3.93
C PRO A 488 -26.82 -17.22 -3.82
N LEU A 489 -26.25 -16.11 -4.31
CA LEU A 489 -24.83 -15.80 -4.14
C LEU A 489 -24.45 -15.72 -2.66
N MET A 490 -25.11 -14.83 -1.91
CA MET A 490 -24.93 -14.64 -0.47
C MET A 490 -25.05 -15.97 0.28
N THR A 491 -26.06 -16.79 -0.05
CA THR A 491 -26.27 -18.09 0.59
C THR A 491 -25.11 -19.06 0.36
N GLU A 492 -24.60 -19.16 -0.87
CA GLU A 492 -23.49 -20.07 -1.16
C GLU A 492 -22.14 -19.52 -0.67
N LEU A 493 -21.94 -18.20 -0.66
CA LEU A 493 -20.75 -17.57 -0.08
C LEU A 493 -20.69 -17.78 1.44
N LEU A 494 -21.80 -17.62 2.16
CA LEU A 494 -21.87 -17.91 3.60
C LEU A 494 -21.53 -19.37 3.93
N LYS A 495 -21.94 -20.32 3.09
CA LYS A 495 -21.48 -21.73 3.24
C LYS A 495 -19.97 -21.86 3.04
N ARG A 496 -19.40 -21.04 2.16
CA ARG A 496 -17.98 -21.05 1.80
C ARG A 496 -17.09 -20.36 2.83
N ILE A 497 -17.63 -19.37 3.55
CA ILE A 497 -17.02 -18.85 4.80
C ILE A 497 -16.80 -20.01 5.78
N LEU A 498 -17.68 -21.01 5.81
CA LEU A 498 -17.52 -22.19 6.66
C LEU A 498 -16.89 -23.39 5.95
N ASP A 499 -16.12 -23.19 4.87
CA ASP A 499 -15.44 -24.28 4.15
C ASP A 499 -14.42 -25.01 5.04
N SER A 500 -14.06 -26.22 4.65
CA SER A 500 -13.05 -27.04 5.35
C SER A 500 -11.62 -26.70 4.96
N ASN A 501 -11.42 -25.95 3.88
CA ASN A 501 -10.13 -25.46 3.44
C ASN A 501 -9.93 -23.98 3.84
N LYS A 502 -8.81 -23.66 4.49
CA LYS A 502 -8.49 -22.30 4.99
C LYS A 502 -8.34 -21.25 3.89
N ARG A 503 -7.78 -21.61 2.73
CA ARG A 503 -7.71 -20.67 1.58
C ARG A 503 -9.10 -20.35 1.04
N VAL A 504 -10.01 -21.32 1.09
CA VAL A 504 -11.39 -21.10 0.67
C VAL A 504 -12.16 -20.24 1.67
N GLN A 505 -11.92 -20.43 2.98
CA GLN A 505 -12.46 -19.55 4.03
C GLN A 505 -12.02 -18.10 3.84
N GLU A 506 -10.72 -17.87 3.63
CA GLU A 506 -10.14 -16.54 3.36
C GLU A 506 -10.78 -15.91 2.12
N ALA A 507 -10.74 -16.58 0.97
CA ALA A 507 -11.30 -16.07 -0.28
C ALA A 507 -12.81 -15.79 -0.18
N ALA A 508 -13.56 -16.65 0.53
CA ALA A 508 -14.99 -16.45 0.73
C ALA A 508 -15.30 -15.27 1.66
N CYS A 509 -14.51 -15.08 2.70
CA CYS A 509 -14.69 -13.99 3.66
C CYS A 509 -14.36 -12.64 3.02
N SER A 510 -13.25 -12.55 2.28
CA SER A 510 -12.90 -11.34 1.51
C SER A 510 -13.93 -11.03 0.44
N ALA A 511 -14.37 -12.03 -0.33
CA ALA A 511 -15.42 -11.82 -1.34
C ALA A 511 -16.77 -11.42 -0.74
N PHE A 512 -17.05 -11.85 0.49
CA PHE A 512 -18.27 -11.45 1.20
C PHE A 512 -18.17 -10.02 1.73
N ALA A 513 -17.00 -9.58 2.20
CA ALA A 513 -16.79 -8.18 2.60
C ALA A 513 -17.04 -7.21 1.43
N THR A 514 -16.50 -7.49 0.24
CA THR A 514 -16.81 -6.70 -0.97
C THR A 514 -18.31 -6.73 -1.32
N LEU A 515 -18.98 -7.88 -1.12
CA LEU A 515 -20.43 -7.96 -1.34
C LEU A 515 -21.21 -7.14 -0.30
N GLU A 516 -20.70 -7.01 0.93
CA GLU A 516 -21.29 -6.17 1.98
C GLU A 516 -21.22 -4.68 1.61
N GLU A 517 -20.06 -4.22 1.15
CA GLU A 517 -19.84 -2.84 0.69
C GLU A 517 -20.80 -2.47 -0.43
N GLU A 518 -20.93 -3.33 -1.44
CA GLU A 518 -21.83 -3.09 -2.57
C GLU A 518 -23.32 -3.19 -2.19
N ALA A 519 -23.69 -4.16 -1.35
CA ALA A 519 -25.10 -4.39 -1.02
C ALA A 519 -25.63 -3.41 0.04
N CYS A 520 -24.79 -2.89 0.92
CA CYS A 520 -25.17 -1.96 1.99
C CYS A 520 -26.46 -2.40 2.72
N THR A 521 -27.52 -1.61 2.62
CA THR A 521 -28.79 -1.85 3.30
C THR A 521 -29.62 -3.01 2.73
N GLU A 522 -29.30 -3.50 1.53
CA GLU A 522 -29.97 -4.66 0.92
C GLU A 522 -29.70 -5.97 1.68
N LEU A 523 -28.70 -5.98 2.57
CA LEU A 523 -28.41 -7.13 3.44
C LEU A 523 -29.25 -7.17 4.71
N VAL A 524 -29.89 -6.06 5.10
CA VAL A 524 -30.70 -5.96 6.33
C VAL A 524 -31.77 -7.08 6.46
N PRO A 525 -32.47 -7.51 5.39
CA PRO A 525 -33.43 -8.61 5.47
C PRO A 525 -32.81 -9.97 5.84
N TYR A 526 -31.50 -10.14 5.64
CA TYR A 526 -30.77 -11.39 5.82
C TYR A 526 -29.83 -11.37 7.03
N LEU A 527 -29.75 -10.24 7.75
CA LEU A 527 -28.75 -9.97 8.78
C LEU A 527 -28.63 -11.06 9.86
N ALA A 528 -29.75 -11.63 10.31
CA ALA A 528 -29.71 -12.73 11.29
C ALA A 528 -28.95 -13.97 10.77
N TYR A 529 -29.14 -14.31 9.49
CA TYR A 529 -28.49 -15.46 8.87
C TYR A 529 -27.00 -15.21 8.61
N ILE A 530 -26.66 -13.98 8.22
CA ILE A 530 -25.28 -13.54 8.04
C ILE A 530 -24.55 -13.63 9.39
N LEU A 531 -25.11 -13.03 10.45
CA LEU A 531 -24.51 -13.04 11.78
C LEU A 531 -24.33 -14.44 12.35
N ASP A 532 -25.31 -15.34 12.20
CA ASP A 532 -25.18 -16.74 12.64
C ASP A 532 -23.94 -17.41 12.02
N THR A 533 -23.68 -17.12 10.74
CA THR A 533 -22.53 -17.68 10.00
C THR A 533 -21.21 -17.09 10.49
N LEU A 534 -21.11 -15.76 10.55
CA LEU A 534 -19.88 -15.06 11.00
C LEU A 534 -19.55 -15.39 12.46
N VAL A 535 -20.57 -15.48 13.32
CA VAL A 535 -20.39 -15.84 14.73
C VAL A 535 -19.92 -17.28 14.88
N PHE A 536 -20.43 -18.20 14.05
CA PHE A 536 -19.94 -19.57 14.04
C PHE A 536 -18.47 -19.66 13.56
N ALA A 537 -18.07 -18.81 12.61
CA ALA A 537 -16.70 -18.78 12.08
C ALA A 537 -15.66 -18.51 13.20
N PHE A 538 -15.96 -17.74 14.24
CA PHE A 538 -15.06 -17.55 15.40
C PHE A 538 -14.64 -18.86 16.08
N SER A 539 -15.51 -19.88 16.05
CA SER A 539 -15.24 -21.18 16.66
C SER A 539 -14.47 -22.13 15.74
N LYS A 540 -14.38 -21.79 14.46
CA LYS A 540 -13.85 -22.64 13.40
C LYS A 540 -12.52 -22.12 12.85
N TYR A 541 -12.38 -20.82 12.71
CA TYR A 541 -11.23 -20.18 12.10
C TYR A 541 -9.97 -20.31 12.96
N GLN A 542 -8.86 -20.53 12.29
CA GLN A 542 -7.52 -20.38 12.84
C GLN A 542 -7.09 -18.91 12.77
N HIS A 543 -5.88 -18.62 13.26
CA HIS A 543 -5.36 -17.27 13.44
C HIS A 543 -5.46 -16.42 12.18
N LYS A 544 -4.91 -16.86 11.03
CA LYS A 544 -4.86 -16.07 9.78
C LYS A 544 -6.26 -15.59 9.38
N ASN A 545 -7.21 -16.52 9.33
CA ASN A 545 -8.57 -16.23 8.85
C ASN A 545 -9.41 -15.48 9.88
N LEU A 546 -9.10 -15.57 11.17
CA LEU A 546 -9.75 -14.74 12.19
C LEU A 546 -9.51 -13.25 11.95
N LEU A 547 -8.36 -12.87 11.39
CA LEU A 547 -8.07 -11.48 11.05
C LEU A 547 -9.02 -10.96 9.96
N ILE A 548 -9.21 -11.74 8.90
CA ILE A 548 -10.15 -11.44 7.80
C ILE A 548 -11.60 -11.41 8.31
N LEU A 549 -11.94 -12.25 9.29
CA LEU A 549 -13.26 -12.27 9.90
C LEU A 549 -13.57 -10.96 10.65
N TYR A 550 -12.58 -10.33 11.28
CA TYR A 550 -12.76 -9.03 11.92
C TYR A 550 -13.08 -7.97 10.87
N ASP A 551 -12.34 -7.95 9.76
CA ASP A 551 -12.54 -7.02 8.64
C ASP A 551 -13.96 -7.15 8.08
N ALA A 552 -14.43 -8.38 7.81
CA ALA A 552 -15.80 -8.63 7.34
C ALA A 552 -16.87 -8.18 8.34
N ILE A 553 -16.68 -8.41 9.65
CA ILE A 553 -17.64 -7.94 10.66
C ILE A 553 -17.67 -6.40 10.74
N GLY A 554 -16.51 -5.75 10.62
CA GLY A 554 -16.42 -4.29 10.56
C GLY A 554 -17.18 -3.74 9.36
N THR A 555 -16.90 -4.30 8.18
CA THR A 555 -17.54 -3.97 6.90
C THR A 555 -19.05 -4.15 6.95
N LEU A 556 -19.53 -5.28 7.50
CA LEU A 556 -20.96 -5.51 7.74
C LEU A 556 -21.56 -4.41 8.60
N ALA A 557 -20.89 -4.02 9.69
CA ALA A 557 -21.37 -3.01 10.62
C ALA A 557 -21.49 -1.63 9.95
N ASP A 558 -20.51 -1.26 9.12
CA ASP A 558 -20.54 -0.02 8.34
C ASP A 558 -21.66 -0.05 7.28
N SER A 559 -21.86 -1.20 6.63
CA SER A 559 -22.86 -1.41 5.58
C SER A 559 -24.31 -1.35 6.08
N VAL A 560 -24.62 -1.99 7.21
CA VAL A 560 -26.01 -2.02 7.75
C VAL A 560 -26.28 -0.91 8.77
N GLY A 561 -25.24 -0.29 9.32
CA GLY A 561 -25.30 0.76 10.32
C GLY A 561 -26.21 0.42 11.51
N HIS A 562 -27.10 1.35 11.87
CA HIS A 562 -27.98 1.24 13.03
C HIS A 562 -28.95 0.04 13.01
N HIS A 563 -29.14 -0.65 11.87
CA HIS A 563 -29.94 -1.88 11.82
C HIS A 563 -29.32 -3.02 12.64
N LEU A 564 -28.01 -2.97 12.90
CA LEU A 564 -27.30 -3.91 13.78
C LEU A 564 -27.69 -3.73 15.26
N ASN A 565 -28.21 -2.56 15.65
CA ASN A 565 -28.58 -2.22 17.03
C ASN A 565 -29.90 -2.90 17.46
N LYS A 566 -29.90 -4.23 17.50
CA LYS A 566 -30.97 -5.05 18.09
C LYS A 566 -30.42 -5.93 19.19
N PRO A 567 -31.17 -6.15 20.30
CA PRO A 567 -30.70 -6.96 21.42
C PRO A 567 -30.24 -8.37 21.03
N GLU A 568 -30.92 -9.00 20.07
CA GLU A 568 -30.60 -10.35 19.57
C GLU A 568 -29.23 -10.39 18.86
N TYR A 569 -28.92 -9.39 18.01
CA TYR A 569 -27.66 -9.33 17.27
C TYR A 569 -26.50 -8.98 18.20
N ILE A 570 -26.69 -8.02 19.11
CA ILE A 570 -25.68 -7.61 20.09
C ILE A 570 -25.29 -8.80 20.99
N GLN A 571 -26.28 -9.54 21.50
CA GLN A 571 -26.04 -10.69 22.38
C GLN A 571 -25.35 -11.85 21.67
N MET A 572 -25.46 -11.92 20.34
CA MET A 572 -24.81 -12.93 19.53
C MET A 572 -23.35 -12.54 19.19
N LEU A 573 -23.15 -11.29 18.77
CA LEU A 573 -21.88 -10.80 18.22
C LEU A 573 -20.85 -10.38 19.28
N MET A 574 -21.28 -9.74 20.36
CA MET A 574 -20.34 -9.18 21.35
C MET A 574 -19.57 -10.25 22.16
N PRO A 575 -20.16 -11.38 22.59
CA PRO A 575 -19.43 -12.39 23.37
C PRO A 575 -18.12 -12.89 22.70
N PRO A 576 -18.10 -13.32 21.41
CA PRO A 576 -16.85 -13.77 20.79
C PRO A 576 -15.83 -12.64 20.61
N LEU A 577 -16.25 -11.41 20.29
CA LEU A 577 -15.36 -10.25 20.20
C LEU A 577 -14.70 -9.94 21.54
N ILE A 578 -15.48 -9.89 22.62
CA ILE A 578 -14.98 -9.63 23.97
C ILE A 578 -14.10 -10.78 24.48
N GLN A 579 -14.38 -12.03 24.09
CA GLN A 579 -13.51 -13.15 24.39
C GLN A 579 -12.11 -12.92 23.80
N LYS A 580 -12.03 -12.57 22.50
CA LYS A 580 -10.77 -12.29 21.82
C LYS A 580 -10.06 -11.06 22.38
N TRP A 581 -10.81 -9.99 22.65
CA TRP A 581 -10.30 -8.79 23.33
C TRP A 581 -9.56 -9.12 24.63
N ASN A 582 -10.15 -9.96 25.49
CA ASN A 582 -9.55 -10.33 26.78
C ASN A 582 -8.34 -11.27 26.64
N MET A 583 -8.18 -11.95 25.50
CA MET A 583 -7.07 -12.85 25.23
C MET A 583 -5.81 -12.12 24.74
N LEU A 584 -5.98 -11.10 23.89
CA LEU A 584 -4.88 -10.38 23.27
C LEU A 584 -4.20 -9.44 24.27
N LYS A 585 -2.86 -9.35 24.19
CA LYS A 585 -2.06 -8.41 24.98
C LYS A 585 -1.95 -7.07 24.27
N ASP A 586 -1.49 -6.04 24.99
CA ASP A 586 -1.36 -4.68 24.46
C ASP A 586 -0.22 -4.53 23.44
N GLU A 587 0.67 -5.51 23.34
CA GLU A 587 1.78 -5.54 22.38
C GLU A 587 1.49 -6.44 21.16
N ASP A 588 0.28 -7.02 21.09
CA ASP A 588 -0.12 -7.98 20.06
C ASP A 588 -0.73 -7.26 18.85
N LYS A 589 -0.15 -7.46 17.66
CA LYS A 589 -0.60 -6.81 16.41
C LYS A 589 -1.96 -7.28 15.95
N ASP A 590 -2.44 -8.43 16.45
CA ASP A 590 -3.82 -8.88 16.25
C ASP A 590 -4.86 -7.91 16.81
N LEU A 591 -4.44 -6.96 17.66
CA LEU A 591 -5.31 -5.88 18.08
C LEU A 591 -5.76 -5.01 16.92
N PHE A 592 -4.96 -4.80 15.85
CA PHE A 592 -5.34 -3.83 14.82
C PHE A 592 -6.68 -4.18 14.16
N PRO A 593 -6.86 -5.39 13.59
CA PRO A 593 -8.12 -5.74 12.94
C PRO A 593 -9.28 -5.86 13.94
N LEU A 594 -9.01 -6.33 15.17
CA LEU A 594 -10.04 -6.43 16.20
C LEU A 594 -10.56 -5.05 16.64
N LEU A 595 -9.67 -4.07 16.81
CA LEU A 595 -10.03 -2.73 17.24
C LEU A 595 -10.67 -1.92 16.09
N GLU A 596 -10.22 -2.09 14.85
CA GLU A 596 -10.88 -1.56 13.65
C GLU A 596 -12.32 -2.07 13.56
N CYS A 597 -12.51 -3.39 13.67
CA CYS A 597 -13.82 -4.03 13.74
C CYS A 597 -14.69 -3.46 14.88
N LEU A 598 -14.13 -3.31 16.08
CA LEU A 598 -14.86 -2.72 17.21
C LEU A 598 -15.21 -1.25 16.99
N SER A 599 -14.45 -0.51 16.17
CA SER A 599 -14.72 0.89 15.85
C SER A 599 -16.00 1.01 15.02
N SER A 600 -16.11 0.23 13.94
CA SER A 600 -17.31 0.13 13.10
C SER A 600 -18.51 -0.38 13.90
N VAL A 601 -18.32 -1.45 14.68
CA VAL A 601 -19.38 -2.03 15.53
C VAL A 601 -19.88 -1.05 16.59
N ALA A 602 -19.00 -0.28 17.24
CA ALA A 602 -19.40 0.71 18.23
C ALA A 602 -20.25 1.83 17.60
N THR A 603 -19.86 2.28 16.40
CA THR A 603 -20.58 3.30 15.63
C THR A 603 -21.96 2.79 15.22
N ALA A 604 -22.05 1.57 14.68
CA ALA A 604 -23.31 0.93 14.27
C ALA A 604 -24.26 0.65 15.44
N LEU A 605 -23.73 0.20 16.59
CA LEU A 605 -24.53 -0.12 17.77
C LEU A 605 -25.00 1.10 18.55
N GLN A 606 -24.35 2.26 18.38
CA GLN A 606 -24.67 3.49 19.07
C GLN A 606 -24.81 3.28 20.60
N SER A 607 -25.92 3.72 21.21
CA SER A 607 -26.20 3.49 22.64
C SER A 607 -26.29 2.01 23.04
N GLY A 608 -26.48 1.09 22.08
CA GLY A 608 -26.44 -0.36 22.32
C GLY A 608 -25.07 -0.85 22.78
N PHE A 609 -24.00 -0.09 22.50
CA PHE A 609 -22.63 -0.40 22.93
C PHE A 609 -22.31 -0.02 24.38
N LEU A 610 -23.20 0.72 25.06
CA LEU A 610 -23.00 1.19 26.45
C LEU A 610 -22.54 0.12 27.46
N PRO A 611 -23.04 -1.14 27.42
CA PRO A 611 -22.60 -2.17 28.35
C PRO A 611 -21.11 -2.54 28.22
N TYR A 612 -20.48 -2.20 27.10
CA TYR A 612 -19.12 -2.62 26.74
C TYR A 612 -18.12 -1.46 26.71
N CYS A 613 -18.58 -0.21 26.72
CA CYS A 613 -17.74 0.94 26.38
C CYS A 613 -16.67 1.29 27.43
N GLU A 614 -16.91 1.12 28.73
CA GLU A 614 -15.97 1.52 29.77
C GLU A 614 -14.60 0.81 29.69
N PRO A 615 -14.52 -0.54 29.63
CA PRO A 615 -13.23 -1.22 29.47
C PRO A 615 -12.56 -0.94 28.12
N VAL A 616 -13.35 -0.77 27.05
CA VAL A 616 -12.81 -0.44 25.71
C VAL A 616 -12.15 0.93 25.74
N TYR A 617 -12.86 1.95 26.22
CA TYR A 617 -12.35 3.31 26.36
C TYR A 617 -11.07 3.36 27.21
N GLN A 618 -11.06 2.69 28.37
CA GLN A 618 -9.90 2.68 29.27
C GLN A 618 -8.66 2.04 28.62
N ARG A 619 -8.84 0.96 27.86
CA ARG A 619 -7.71 0.31 27.17
C ARG A 619 -7.11 1.21 26.10
N CYS A 620 -7.95 1.84 25.27
CA CYS A 620 -7.48 2.76 24.24
C CYS A 620 -6.68 3.94 24.82
N VAL A 621 -7.21 4.59 25.87
CA VAL A 621 -6.49 5.69 26.55
C VAL A 621 -5.14 5.21 27.10
N ASN A 622 -5.09 4.01 27.68
CA ASN A 622 -3.84 3.42 28.18
C ASN A 622 -2.83 3.10 27.08
N LEU A 623 -3.28 2.60 25.92
CA LEU A 623 -2.41 2.34 24.76
C LEU A 623 -1.78 3.64 24.28
N VAL A 624 -2.58 4.68 24.03
CA VAL A 624 -2.07 6.02 23.65
C VAL A 624 -1.06 6.54 24.67
N GLN A 625 -1.38 6.45 25.96
CA GLN A 625 -0.49 6.93 27.02
C GLN A 625 0.83 6.16 27.09
N LYS A 626 0.80 4.83 26.95
CA LYS A 626 2.01 3.98 26.93
C LYS A 626 2.88 4.28 25.72
N THR A 627 2.29 4.37 24.53
CA THR A 627 3.01 4.64 23.27
C THR A 627 3.71 6.00 23.32
N LEU A 628 3.03 7.05 23.79
CA LEU A 628 3.65 8.37 23.96
C LEU A 628 4.80 8.35 24.97
N ALA A 629 4.62 7.68 26.12
CA ALA A 629 5.67 7.56 27.13
C ALA A 629 6.91 6.81 26.60
N GLN A 630 6.70 5.72 25.86
CA GLN A 630 7.76 4.94 25.24
C GLN A 630 8.50 5.77 24.16
N ALA A 631 7.77 6.55 23.36
CA ALA A 631 8.37 7.45 22.37
C ALA A 631 9.27 8.51 23.03
N MET A 632 8.85 9.07 24.16
CA MET A 632 9.66 10.03 24.92
C MET A 632 10.92 9.38 25.50
N LEU A 633 10.83 8.14 26.00
CA LEU A 633 11.97 7.39 26.51
C LEU A 633 12.98 7.04 25.40
N ASN A 634 12.50 6.55 24.25
CA ASN A 634 13.33 6.30 23.07
C ASN A 634 14.02 7.58 22.59
N ASN A 635 13.30 8.70 22.49
CA ASN A 635 13.91 9.97 22.06
C ASN A 635 14.98 10.48 23.04
N ALA A 636 14.84 10.21 24.34
CA ALA A 636 15.83 10.58 25.34
C ALA A 636 17.06 9.66 25.33
N GLN A 637 16.87 8.35 25.09
CA GLN A 637 17.92 7.32 25.11
C GLN A 637 17.69 6.25 24.03
N PRO A 638 17.98 6.57 22.74
CA PRO A 638 17.68 5.67 21.61
C PRO A 638 18.39 4.32 21.69
N ASP A 639 19.58 4.27 22.31
CA ASP A 639 20.38 3.05 22.44
C ASP A 639 19.85 2.09 23.53
N GLN A 640 18.93 2.53 24.41
CA GLN A 640 18.41 1.74 25.52
C GLN A 640 16.94 1.35 25.34
N TYR A 641 16.15 2.21 24.72
CA TYR A 641 14.72 1.99 24.53
C TYR A 641 14.40 1.91 23.04
N GLU A 642 13.72 0.84 22.65
CA GLU A 642 13.21 0.70 21.29
C GLU A 642 12.12 1.75 21.01
N ALA A 643 12.09 2.24 19.77
CA ALA A 643 11.04 3.12 19.31
C ALA A 643 9.70 2.36 19.35
N PRO A 644 8.62 2.95 19.89
CA PRO A 644 7.35 2.26 19.92
C PRO A 644 6.75 2.14 18.52
N ASP A 645 6.01 1.07 18.30
CA ASP A 645 5.09 0.97 17.18
C ASP A 645 3.90 1.90 17.41
N LYS A 646 3.73 2.89 16.51
CA LYS A 646 2.71 3.93 16.66
C LYS A 646 1.34 3.50 16.17
N ASP A 647 1.23 2.37 15.47
CA ASP A 647 -0.05 1.84 15.00
C ASP A 647 -0.98 1.56 16.17
N PHE A 648 -0.48 1.03 17.29
CA PHE A 648 -1.27 0.86 18.53
C PHE A 648 -1.92 2.16 19.02
N MET A 649 -1.25 3.29 18.83
CA MET A 649 -1.82 4.59 19.20
C MET A 649 -2.85 5.05 18.18
N ILE A 650 -2.59 4.86 16.88
CA ILE A 650 -3.50 5.25 15.80
C ILE A 650 -4.82 4.46 15.91
N VAL A 651 -4.75 3.13 16.00
CA VAL A 651 -5.91 2.25 16.15
C VAL A 651 -6.73 2.61 17.40
N ALA A 652 -6.04 2.89 18.51
CA ALA A 652 -6.69 3.28 19.76
C ALA A 652 -7.40 4.64 19.65
N LEU A 653 -6.82 5.61 18.93
CA LEU A 653 -7.44 6.91 18.66
C LEU A 653 -8.67 6.75 17.76
N ASP A 654 -8.59 5.92 16.72
CA ASP A 654 -9.70 5.68 15.79
C ASP A 654 -10.88 4.99 16.49
N LEU A 655 -10.62 4.00 17.35
CA LEU A 655 -11.67 3.37 18.17
C LEU A 655 -12.28 4.34 19.20
N LEU A 656 -11.47 5.24 19.79
CA LEU A 656 -12.02 6.30 20.63
C LEU A 656 -12.93 7.25 19.83
N SER A 657 -12.60 7.50 18.56
CA SER A 657 -13.41 8.29 17.63
C SER A 657 -14.75 7.57 17.38
N GLY A 658 -14.71 6.28 17.02
CA GLY A 658 -15.91 5.46 16.81
C GLY A 658 -16.79 5.36 18.07
N LEU A 659 -16.19 5.26 19.26
CA LEU A 659 -16.94 5.33 20.51
C LEU A 659 -17.61 6.69 20.73
N ALA A 660 -16.90 7.80 20.45
CA ALA A 660 -17.45 9.14 20.61
C ALA A 660 -18.60 9.40 19.62
N GLU A 661 -18.46 8.92 18.39
CA GLU A 661 -19.49 8.99 17.35
C GLU A 661 -20.72 8.14 17.71
N GLY A 662 -20.54 6.86 18.03
CA GLY A 662 -21.64 5.96 18.34
C GLY A 662 -22.38 6.30 19.64
N LEU A 663 -21.65 6.57 20.73
CA LEU A 663 -22.26 6.86 22.03
C LEU A 663 -22.79 8.30 22.13
N GLY A 664 -22.26 9.20 21.31
CA GLY A 664 -22.53 10.64 21.38
C GLY A 664 -22.34 11.18 22.79
N GLY A 665 -23.31 11.94 23.27
CA GLY A 665 -23.27 12.54 24.61
C GLY A 665 -23.15 11.56 25.79
N ASN A 666 -23.37 10.26 25.59
CA ASN A 666 -23.19 9.27 26.67
C ASN A 666 -21.70 9.02 27.00
N ILE A 667 -20.76 9.37 26.11
CA ILE A 667 -19.31 9.22 26.38
C ILE A 667 -18.80 10.24 27.41
N GLU A 668 -19.58 11.29 27.70
CA GLU A 668 -19.21 12.42 28.55
C GLU A 668 -18.59 12.00 29.89
N GLN A 669 -19.19 11.02 30.58
CA GLN A 669 -18.73 10.59 31.90
C GLN A 669 -17.36 9.90 31.85
N LEU A 670 -17.04 9.24 30.74
CA LEU A 670 -15.74 8.59 30.52
C LEU A 670 -14.67 9.65 30.25
N VAL A 671 -14.98 10.63 29.42
CA VAL A 671 -14.09 11.76 29.10
C VAL A 671 -13.81 12.60 30.34
N ALA A 672 -14.83 12.91 31.14
CA ALA A 672 -14.70 13.72 32.36
C ALA A 672 -13.75 13.11 33.41
N ARG A 673 -13.56 11.79 33.39
CA ARG A 673 -12.69 11.05 34.32
C ARG A 673 -11.34 10.65 33.70
N SER A 674 -11.03 11.15 32.51
CA SER A 674 -9.88 10.78 31.70
C SER A 674 -8.96 11.98 31.44
N ASN A 675 -7.72 11.70 31.05
CA ASN A 675 -6.73 12.65 30.59
C ASN A 675 -6.63 12.73 29.05
N ILE A 676 -7.63 12.21 28.32
CA ILE A 676 -7.58 12.11 26.85
C ILE A 676 -7.29 13.45 26.15
N LEU A 677 -7.85 14.58 26.62
CA LEU A 677 -7.58 15.90 26.04
C LEU A 677 -6.10 16.31 26.16
N THR A 678 -5.45 15.95 27.26
CA THR A 678 -4.00 16.18 27.45
C THR A 678 -3.18 15.29 26.53
N LEU A 679 -3.60 14.04 26.31
CA LEU A 679 -2.94 13.13 25.37
C LEU A 679 -3.12 13.61 23.93
N MET A 680 -4.32 14.06 23.56
CA MET A 680 -4.60 14.63 22.23
C MET A 680 -3.71 15.83 21.92
N TYR A 681 -3.44 16.71 22.88
CA TYR A 681 -2.49 17.81 22.68
C TYR A 681 -1.11 17.30 22.20
N GLN A 682 -0.63 16.17 22.73
CA GLN A 682 0.62 15.56 22.27
C GLN A 682 0.44 14.89 20.90
N CYS A 683 -0.63 14.12 20.69
CA CYS A 683 -0.89 13.42 19.42
C CYS A 683 -1.02 14.39 18.23
N MET A 684 -1.72 15.52 18.40
CA MET A 684 -1.89 16.54 17.34
C MET A 684 -0.58 17.20 16.92
N GLN A 685 0.48 17.07 17.73
CA GLN A 685 1.82 17.61 17.47
C GLN A 685 2.82 16.51 17.11
N ASP A 686 2.38 15.26 16.95
CA ASP A 686 3.26 14.16 16.61
C ASP A 686 3.86 14.34 15.20
N LYS A 687 5.10 13.89 15.02
CA LYS A 687 5.81 13.93 13.74
C LYS A 687 5.14 13.06 12.66
N MET A 688 4.49 11.96 13.06
CA MET A 688 3.84 11.01 12.15
C MET A 688 2.47 11.53 11.70
N PRO A 689 2.23 11.73 10.38
CA PRO A 689 0.97 12.25 9.84
C PRO A 689 -0.28 11.50 10.32
N GLU A 690 -0.23 10.17 10.31
CA GLU A 690 -1.29 9.23 10.65
C GLU A 690 -1.80 9.46 12.09
N VAL A 691 -0.88 9.70 13.04
CA VAL A 691 -1.22 10.04 14.42
C VAL A 691 -1.97 11.37 14.50
N ARG A 692 -1.53 12.37 13.74
CA ARG A 692 -2.21 13.67 13.69
C ARG A 692 -3.60 13.53 13.08
N GLN A 693 -3.72 12.80 11.97
CA GLN A 693 -4.97 12.49 11.28
C GLN A 693 -6.02 11.91 12.23
N SER A 694 -5.70 10.81 12.92
CA SER A 694 -6.61 10.16 13.87
C SER A 694 -6.94 11.04 15.08
N SER A 695 -5.97 11.83 15.57
CA SER A 695 -6.23 12.76 16.67
C SER A 695 -7.20 13.89 16.29
N PHE A 696 -7.19 14.34 15.02
CA PHE A 696 -8.13 15.35 14.54
C PHE A 696 -9.53 14.77 14.31
N ALA A 697 -9.64 13.52 13.86
CA ALA A 697 -10.93 12.81 13.81
C ALA A 697 -11.54 12.72 15.22
N LEU A 698 -10.78 12.24 16.20
CA LEU A 698 -11.23 12.16 17.59
C LEU A 698 -11.62 13.54 18.16
N LEU A 699 -10.87 14.59 17.85
CA LEU A 699 -11.19 15.95 18.29
C LEU A 699 -12.56 16.41 17.77
N GLY A 700 -12.87 16.17 16.50
CA GLY A 700 -14.17 16.54 15.94
C GLY A 700 -15.32 15.72 16.53
N ASP A 701 -15.14 14.42 16.76
CA ASP A 701 -16.18 13.59 17.39
C ASP A 701 -16.42 13.96 18.85
N LEU A 702 -15.36 14.21 19.63
CA LEU A 702 -15.50 14.72 21.01
C LEU A 702 -16.13 16.12 21.06
N THR A 703 -15.89 16.94 20.03
CA THR A 703 -16.53 18.25 19.89
C THR A 703 -18.03 18.11 19.71
N LYS A 704 -18.50 17.17 18.87
CA LYS A 704 -19.93 16.87 18.75
C LYS A 704 -20.51 16.27 20.04
N ALA A 705 -19.79 15.35 20.67
CA ALA A 705 -20.30 14.56 21.79
C ALA A 705 -20.34 15.32 23.14
N CYS A 706 -19.27 16.04 23.50
CA CYS A 706 -19.12 16.63 24.83
C CYS A 706 -18.25 17.90 24.83
N PHE A 707 -18.62 18.88 24.01
CA PHE A 707 -17.90 20.15 23.83
C PHE A 707 -17.54 20.89 25.13
N GLN A 708 -18.31 20.73 26.22
CA GLN A 708 -17.99 21.34 27.51
C GLN A 708 -16.59 21.00 28.02
N HIS A 709 -16.06 19.83 27.67
CA HIS A 709 -14.71 19.40 28.03
C HIS A 709 -13.66 19.86 27.01
N VAL A 710 -14.04 20.03 25.75
CA VAL A 710 -13.14 20.49 24.66
C VAL A 710 -12.96 22.01 24.68
N LYS A 711 -14.01 22.78 25.00
CA LYS A 711 -14.03 24.25 24.98
C LYS A 711 -12.82 24.90 25.68
N PRO A 712 -12.36 24.45 26.87
CA PRO A 712 -11.19 25.01 27.54
C PRO A 712 -9.87 24.89 26.75
N CYS A 713 -9.76 23.94 25.82
CA CYS A 713 -8.54 23.64 25.06
C CYS A 713 -8.50 24.33 23.69
N ILE A 714 -9.60 24.95 23.24
CA ILE A 714 -9.73 25.52 21.87
C ILE A 714 -8.66 26.57 21.56
N ALA A 715 -8.28 27.38 22.56
CA ALA A 715 -7.23 28.40 22.38
C ALA A 715 -5.87 27.79 22.01
N ASP A 716 -5.58 26.57 22.50
CA ASP A 716 -4.34 25.84 22.20
C ASP A 716 -4.48 24.99 20.93
N PHE A 717 -5.66 24.42 20.68
CA PHE A 717 -5.91 23.51 19.56
C PHE A 717 -6.08 24.21 18.22
N MET A 718 -6.72 25.38 18.17
CA MET A 718 -6.96 26.12 16.93
C MET A 718 -5.67 26.50 16.17
N PRO A 719 -4.59 26.97 16.85
CA PRO A 719 -3.29 27.15 16.21
C PRO A 719 -2.75 25.87 15.57
N ILE A 720 -2.85 24.73 16.25
CA ILE A 720 -2.34 23.45 15.75
C ILE A 720 -3.12 22.99 14.51
N LEU A 721 -4.46 23.09 14.55
CA LEU A 721 -5.31 22.82 13.39
C LEU A 721 -4.95 23.73 12.22
N GLY A 722 -4.78 25.03 12.47
CA GLY A 722 -4.36 25.99 11.45
C GLY A 722 -3.02 25.67 10.80
N THR A 723 -2.06 25.10 11.55
CA THR A 723 -0.78 24.63 10.97
C THR A 723 -0.88 23.31 10.20
N ASN A 724 -1.96 22.55 10.39
CA ASN A 724 -2.21 21.27 9.71
C ASN A 724 -3.14 21.41 8.49
N LEU A 725 -3.56 22.63 8.13
CA LEU A 725 -4.18 22.93 6.84
C LEU A 725 -3.13 22.96 5.71
N ASN A 726 -2.25 21.96 5.69
CA ASN A 726 -1.23 21.76 4.66
C ASN A 726 -1.67 20.62 3.73
N PRO A 727 -2.05 20.88 2.48
CA PRO A 727 -2.56 19.87 1.56
C PRO A 727 -1.46 19.01 0.92
N GLU A 728 -0.23 19.04 1.46
CA GLU A 728 0.79 18.00 1.24
C GLU A 728 0.42 16.69 1.96
N PHE A 729 -0.29 16.78 3.10
CA PHE A 729 -0.81 15.63 3.83
C PHE A 729 -2.35 15.63 3.76
N ILE A 730 -2.91 15.10 2.67
CA ILE A 730 -4.34 15.20 2.34
C ILE A 730 -5.24 14.76 3.49
N SER A 731 -5.05 13.54 4.01
CA SER A 731 -5.93 12.97 5.05
C SER A 731 -5.84 13.72 6.38
N VAL A 732 -4.64 14.22 6.74
CA VAL A 732 -4.43 15.10 7.90
C VAL A 732 -5.18 16.42 7.71
N CYS A 733 -4.99 17.05 6.55
CA CYS A 733 -5.62 18.31 6.19
C CYS A 733 -7.15 18.18 6.17
N ASN A 734 -7.66 17.04 5.68
CA ASN A 734 -9.08 16.71 5.64
C ASN A 734 -9.68 16.66 7.04
N ASN A 735 -9.12 15.85 7.93
CA ASN A 735 -9.64 15.69 9.29
C ASN A 735 -9.48 16.98 10.10
N ALA A 736 -8.38 17.73 9.93
CA ALA A 736 -8.21 19.04 10.56
C ALA A 736 -9.27 20.04 10.09
N THR A 737 -9.55 20.07 8.79
CA THR A 737 -10.58 20.92 8.18
C THR A 737 -11.97 20.59 8.73
N TRP A 738 -12.31 19.30 8.78
CA TRP A 738 -13.59 18.85 9.33
C TRP A 738 -13.72 19.19 10.83
N ALA A 739 -12.69 18.95 11.64
CA ALA A 739 -12.68 19.28 13.06
C ALA A 739 -12.89 20.80 13.31
N ILE A 740 -12.27 21.67 12.52
CA ILE A 740 -12.52 23.14 12.59
C ILE A 740 -13.99 23.44 12.32
N GLY A 741 -14.61 22.76 11.36
CA GLY A 741 -16.03 22.90 11.03
C GLY A 741 -16.93 22.56 12.22
N GLU A 742 -16.70 21.43 12.87
CA GLU A 742 -17.45 21.01 14.06
C GLU A 742 -17.26 21.97 15.24
N ILE A 743 -16.02 22.40 15.50
CA ILE A 743 -15.70 23.38 16.56
C ILE A 743 -16.44 24.69 16.32
N SER A 744 -16.51 25.13 15.06
CA SER A 744 -17.17 26.40 14.69
C SER A 744 -18.64 26.40 15.11
N ILE A 745 -19.37 25.32 14.83
CA ILE A 745 -20.80 25.20 15.18
C ILE A 745 -21.00 25.24 16.69
N GLN A 746 -20.14 24.60 17.47
CA GLN A 746 -20.22 24.60 18.93
C GLN A 746 -19.81 25.94 19.56
N MET A 747 -18.88 26.68 18.93
CA MET A 747 -18.42 27.98 19.42
C MET A 747 -19.37 29.14 19.12
N GLY A 748 -20.06 29.09 17.97
CA GLY A 748 -20.83 30.23 17.49
C GLY A 748 -19.94 31.46 17.28
N ILE A 749 -20.39 32.63 17.74
CA ILE A 749 -19.67 33.90 17.54
C ILE A 749 -18.32 33.97 18.27
N GLU A 750 -18.10 33.14 19.29
CA GLU A 750 -16.81 33.04 19.98
C GLU A 750 -15.69 32.49 19.07
N MET A 751 -16.02 31.99 17.87
CA MET A 751 -15.05 31.56 16.86
C MET A 751 -14.32 32.72 16.15
N GLN A 752 -14.88 33.93 16.21
CA GLN A 752 -14.38 35.13 15.52
C GLN A 752 -12.85 35.35 15.59
N PRO A 753 -12.16 35.25 16.76
CA PRO A 753 -10.72 35.49 16.83
C PRO A 753 -9.87 34.47 16.06
N TYR A 754 -10.39 33.27 15.77
CA TYR A 754 -9.62 32.20 15.12
C TYR A 754 -9.79 32.19 13.59
N ILE A 755 -10.82 32.86 13.05
CA ILE A 755 -11.10 32.89 11.61
C ILE A 755 -9.91 33.35 10.77
N PRO A 756 -9.17 34.43 11.13
CA PRO A 756 -8.05 34.90 10.31
C PRO A 756 -6.95 33.86 10.11
N MET A 757 -6.80 32.92 11.06
CA MET A 757 -5.76 31.88 11.04
C MET A 757 -6.08 30.74 10.06
N VAL A 758 -7.37 30.47 9.81
CA VAL A 758 -7.80 29.30 9.03
C VAL A 758 -8.40 29.68 7.68
N LEU A 759 -9.12 30.80 7.60
CA LEU A 759 -9.95 31.11 6.43
C LEU A 759 -9.15 31.25 5.13
N HIS A 760 -8.00 31.93 5.17
CA HIS A 760 -7.16 32.12 3.99
C HIS A 760 -6.69 30.78 3.40
N GLN A 761 -6.28 29.84 4.26
CA GLN A 761 -5.81 28.52 3.85
C GLN A 761 -6.96 27.68 3.29
N LEU A 762 -8.14 27.73 3.90
CA LEU A 762 -9.33 27.03 3.38
C LEU A 762 -9.74 27.54 1.99
N VAL A 763 -9.69 28.86 1.76
CA VAL A 763 -9.97 29.46 0.45
C VAL A 763 -8.89 29.10 -0.59
N GLU A 764 -7.64 28.90 -0.16
CA GLU A 764 -6.58 28.39 -1.04
C GLU A 764 -6.82 26.91 -1.40
N ILE A 765 -7.10 26.06 -0.41
CA ILE A 765 -7.35 24.62 -0.58
C ILE A 765 -8.54 24.37 -1.53
N ILE A 766 -9.66 25.07 -1.34
CA ILE A 766 -10.85 24.86 -2.18
C ILE A 766 -10.64 25.28 -3.65
N ASN A 767 -9.64 26.11 -3.93
CA ASN A 767 -9.28 26.54 -5.29
C ASN A 767 -8.05 25.81 -5.84
N ARG A 768 -7.44 24.89 -5.07
CA ARG A 768 -6.23 24.18 -5.48
C ARG A 768 -6.59 23.10 -6.51
N PRO A 769 -5.93 23.08 -7.69
CA PRO A 769 -6.17 22.04 -8.69
C PRO A 769 -5.70 20.66 -8.19
N ASN A 770 -6.28 19.59 -8.72
CA ASN A 770 -5.94 18.20 -8.39
C ASN A 770 -6.03 17.91 -6.88
N THR A 771 -7.04 18.49 -6.22
CA THR A 771 -7.33 18.24 -4.81
C THR A 771 -8.42 17.17 -4.71
N PRO A 772 -8.24 16.10 -3.91
CA PRO A 772 -9.24 15.05 -3.76
C PRO A 772 -10.61 15.57 -3.36
N LYS A 773 -11.65 14.95 -3.91
CA LYS A 773 -13.07 15.33 -3.74
C LYS A 773 -13.46 15.48 -2.27
N THR A 774 -13.11 14.51 -1.43
CA THR A 774 -13.40 14.51 0.01
C THR A 774 -12.84 15.72 0.74
N LEU A 775 -11.60 16.13 0.42
CA LEU A 775 -11.00 17.32 1.02
C LEU A 775 -11.70 18.59 0.56
N LEU A 776 -12.08 18.69 -0.71
CA LEU A 776 -12.84 19.84 -1.23
C LEU A 776 -14.22 19.97 -0.56
N GLU A 777 -14.90 18.85 -0.33
CA GLU A 777 -16.21 18.80 0.31
C GLU A 777 -16.15 19.22 1.78
N ASN A 778 -15.24 18.64 2.56
CA ASN A 778 -15.04 19.06 3.95
C ASN A 778 -14.58 20.53 4.04
N THR A 779 -13.74 20.99 3.11
CA THR A 779 -13.36 22.41 3.03
C THR A 779 -14.56 23.30 2.76
N ALA A 780 -15.43 22.92 1.82
CA ALA A 780 -16.64 23.66 1.51
C ALA A 780 -17.61 23.68 2.70
N ILE A 781 -17.84 22.54 3.37
CA ILE A 781 -18.67 22.45 4.58
C ILE A 781 -18.12 23.38 5.66
N THR A 782 -16.82 23.32 5.94
CA THR A 782 -16.18 24.14 6.98
C THR A 782 -16.23 25.64 6.67
N ILE A 783 -15.98 26.06 5.44
CA ILE A 783 -16.16 27.46 5.03
C ILE A 783 -17.63 27.90 5.24
N GLY A 784 -18.59 27.04 4.87
CA GLY A 784 -20.01 27.27 5.11
C GLY A 784 -20.30 27.49 6.60
N ARG A 785 -19.85 26.57 7.46
CA ARG A 785 -20.05 26.63 8.91
C ARG A 785 -19.38 27.85 9.55
N LEU A 786 -18.16 28.21 9.15
CA LEU A 786 -17.50 29.45 9.61
C LEU A 786 -18.31 30.69 9.22
N GLY A 787 -18.81 30.74 7.99
CA GLY A 787 -19.66 31.83 7.51
C GLY A 787 -21.04 31.87 8.15
N TYR A 788 -21.54 30.73 8.65
CA TYR A 788 -22.77 30.68 9.42
C TYR A 788 -22.63 31.37 10.77
N VAL A 789 -21.52 31.11 11.46
CA VAL A 789 -21.31 31.63 12.83
C VAL A 789 -20.73 33.04 12.86
N CYS A 790 -19.97 33.44 11.84
CA CYS A 790 -19.30 34.74 11.73
C CYS A 790 -19.38 35.28 10.29
N PRO A 791 -20.58 35.67 9.84
CA PRO A 791 -20.79 36.06 8.44
C PRO A 791 -20.07 37.34 8.04
N GLN A 792 -19.78 38.26 8.98
CA GLN A 792 -19.10 39.52 8.66
C GLN A 792 -17.64 39.31 8.26
N GLU A 793 -17.02 38.26 8.79
CA GLU A 793 -15.62 37.91 8.59
C GLU A 793 -15.43 37.10 7.30
N VAL A 794 -16.38 36.22 6.97
CA VAL A 794 -16.25 35.28 5.84
C VAL A 794 -16.92 35.80 4.56
N ALA A 795 -18.08 36.48 4.65
CA ALA A 795 -18.81 36.97 3.47
C ALA A 795 -18.01 37.90 2.53
N PRO A 796 -16.99 38.67 2.98
CA PRO A 796 -16.14 39.43 2.06
C PRO A 796 -15.40 38.56 1.03
N MET A 797 -15.16 37.28 1.33
CA MET A 797 -14.44 36.34 0.46
C MET A 797 -15.36 35.51 -0.45
N LEU A 798 -16.68 35.71 -0.39
CA LEU A 798 -17.67 34.88 -1.10
C LEU A 798 -17.34 34.65 -2.59
N GLN A 799 -16.93 35.72 -3.29
CA GLN A 799 -16.59 35.66 -4.72
C GLN A 799 -15.37 34.77 -5.01
N GLN A 800 -14.50 34.52 -4.03
CA GLN A 800 -13.28 33.74 -4.21
C GLN A 800 -13.51 32.23 -4.11
N PHE A 801 -14.59 31.76 -3.48
CA PHE A 801 -14.82 30.33 -3.26
C PHE A 801 -16.19 29.83 -3.71
N ILE A 802 -17.16 30.71 -4.03
CA ILE A 802 -18.54 30.26 -4.31
C ILE A 802 -18.63 29.24 -5.46
N ARG A 803 -17.79 29.37 -6.50
CA ARG A 803 -17.76 28.42 -7.61
C ARG A 803 -17.36 27.00 -7.19
N PRO A 804 -16.15 26.77 -6.64
CA PRO A 804 -15.76 25.43 -6.24
C PRO A 804 -16.64 24.93 -5.09
N TRP A 805 -17.07 25.79 -4.17
CA TRP A 805 -18.01 25.43 -3.10
C TRP A 805 -19.31 24.82 -3.61
N CYS A 806 -19.95 25.46 -4.60
CA CYS A 806 -21.17 24.93 -5.23
C CYS A 806 -20.91 23.68 -6.06
N THR A 807 -19.72 23.55 -6.65
CA THR A 807 -19.35 22.40 -7.48
C THR A 807 -19.11 21.16 -6.61
N SER A 808 -18.49 21.31 -5.45
CA SER A 808 -18.28 20.21 -4.50
C SER A 808 -19.58 19.80 -3.81
N LEU A 809 -20.31 20.74 -3.19
CA LEU A 809 -21.46 20.37 -2.34
C LEU A 809 -22.75 20.00 -3.07
N ARG A 810 -22.76 20.05 -4.40
CA ARG A 810 -23.93 19.56 -5.14
C ARG A 810 -24.03 18.05 -5.23
N ASN A 811 -22.92 17.34 -5.04
CA ASN A 811 -22.85 15.89 -5.23
C ASN A 811 -22.96 15.13 -3.91
N ILE A 812 -23.05 15.84 -2.77
CA ILE A 812 -23.16 15.23 -1.45
C ILE A 812 -24.63 15.00 -1.08
N ARG A 813 -24.91 13.91 -0.36
CA ARG A 813 -26.25 13.59 0.16
C ARG A 813 -26.80 14.68 1.07
N ASP A 814 -28.12 14.78 1.14
CA ASP A 814 -28.80 15.69 2.07
C ASP A 814 -28.64 15.20 3.52
N ASN A 815 -27.66 15.75 4.23
CA ASN A 815 -27.33 15.45 5.64
C ASN A 815 -27.23 16.74 6.50
N GLU A 816 -26.88 16.58 7.78
CA GLU A 816 -26.77 17.71 8.72
C GLU A 816 -25.60 18.64 8.37
N GLU A 817 -24.51 18.09 7.85
CA GLU A 817 -23.33 18.79 7.37
C GLU A 817 -23.69 19.72 6.21
N LYS A 818 -24.36 19.20 5.17
CA LYS A 818 -24.87 19.98 4.03
C LYS A 818 -25.84 21.06 4.51
N ASP A 819 -26.78 20.74 5.39
CA ASP A 819 -27.75 21.71 5.94
C ASP A 819 -27.04 22.87 6.62
N SER A 820 -26.08 22.58 7.50
CA SER A 820 -25.31 23.59 8.22
C SER A 820 -24.46 24.47 7.29
N ALA A 821 -23.84 23.87 6.27
CA ALA A 821 -23.03 24.59 5.28
C ALA A 821 -23.90 25.55 4.44
N PHE A 822 -25.07 25.09 3.98
CA PHE A 822 -25.99 25.91 3.19
C PHE A 822 -26.67 27.02 4.00
N ARG A 823 -26.91 26.82 5.31
CA ARG A 823 -27.32 27.93 6.19
C ARG A 823 -26.25 29.01 6.25
N GLY A 824 -24.99 28.60 6.28
CA GLY A 824 -23.84 29.49 6.19
C GLY A 824 -23.77 30.28 4.91
N ILE A 825 -23.86 29.61 3.75
CA ILE A 825 -23.83 30.30 2.46
C ILE A 825 -25.00 31.29 2.32
N CYS A 826 -26.21 30.90 2.76
CA CYS A 826 -27.37 31.80 2.73
C CYS A 826 -27.17 33.03 3.61
N THR A 827 -26.60 32.85 4.80
CA THR A 827 -26.32 33.95 5.73
C THR A 827 -25.27 34.89 5.14
N MET A 828 -24.19 34.35 4.55
CA MET A 828 -23.17 35.16 3.89
C MET A 828 -23.71 35.92 2.67
N ILE A 829 -24.56 35.29 1.85
CA ILE A 829 -25.21 35.94 0.71
C ILE A 829 -26.06 37.12 1.18
N SER A 830 -26.74 37.00 2.32
CA SER A 830 -27.54 38.11 2.86
C SER A 830 -26.68 39.31 3.29
N VAL A 831 -25.43 39.07 3.67
CA VAL A 831 -24.46 40.11 4.08
C VAL A 831 -23.73 40.71 2.87
N ASN A 832 -23.33 39.89 1.90
CA ASN A 832 -22.65 40.32 0.68
C ASN A 832 -23.30 39.72 -0.59
N PRO A 833 -24.49 40.19 -1.00
CA PRO A 833 -25.17 39.66 -2.18
C PRO A 833 -24.34 39.83 -3.47
N SER A 834 -23.56 40.92 -3.56
CA SER A 834 -22.67 41.20 -4.69
C SER A 834 -21.62 40.11 -4.93
N GLY A 835 -21.25 39.34 -3.90
CA GLY A 835 -20.25 38.28 -3.99
C GLY A 835 -20.68 37.07 -4.82
N VAL A 836 -21.98 36.87 -5.09
CA VAL A 836 -22.49 35.71 -5.85
C VAL A 836 -23.04 36.08 -7.22
N ILE A 837 -23.30 37.37 -7.50
CA ILE A 837 -24.04 37.78 -8.71
C ILE A 837 -23.43 37.23 -10.01
N GLN A 838 -22.10 37.22 -10.11
CA GLN A 838 -21.40 36.74 -11.31
C GLN A 838 -21.51 35.22 -11.50
N ASP A 839 -21.71 34.48 -10.42
CA ASP A 839 -21.66 33.01 -10.35
C ASP A 839 -22.97 32.41 -9.84
N PHE A 840 -24.07 33.18 -9.95
CA PHE A 840 -25.37 32.81 -9.38
C PHE A 840 -25.92 31.50 -9.96
N ILE A 841 -25.50 31.10 -11.15
CA ILE A 841 -25.90 29.83 -11.78
C ILE A 841 -25.42 28.63 -10.97
N PHE A 842 -24.22 28.72 -10.39
CA PHE A 842 -23.65 27.66 -9.55
C PHE A 842 -24.46 27.51 -8.26
N PHE A 843 -24.87 28.64 -7.66
CA PHE A 843 -25.74 28.63 -6.48
C PHE A 843 -27.12 28.02 -6.79
N CYS A 844 -27.75 28.42 -7.90
CA CYS A 844 -29.03 27.85 -8.35
C CYS A 844 -28.96 26.32 -8.45
N ASP A 845 -27.90 25.81 -9.05
CA ASP A 845 -27.72 24.38 -9.31
C ASP A 845 -27.34 23.62 -8.02
N ALA A 846 -26.54 24.22 -7.13
CA ALA A 846 -26.31 23.68 -5.79
C ALA A 846 -27.59 23.62 -4.95
N VAL A 847 -28.47 24.62 -5.01
CA VAL A 847 -29.78 24.60 -4.33
C VAL A 847 -30.69 23.52 -4.92
N ALA A 848 -30.66 23.31 -6.23
CA ALA A 848 -31.43 22.25 -6.88
C ALA A 848 -30.90 20.84 -6.61
N SER A 849 -29.69 20.68 -6.06
CA SER A 849 -29.23 19.37 -5.59
C SER A 849 -30.03 18.85 -4.41
N TRP A 850 -30.70 19.73 -3.65
CA TRP A 850 -31.53 19.33 -2.51
C TRP A 850 -32.79 18.59 -2.95
N ILE A 851 -33.03 17.43 -2.35
CA ILE A 851 -34.23 16.62 -2.53
C ILE A 851 -35.28 17.02 -1.49
N ASN A 852 -34.88 17.06 -0.22
CA ASN A 852 -35.79 17.32 0.91
C ASN A 852 -35.19 18.32 1.93
N PRO A 853 -35.00 19.60 1.57
CA PRO A 853 -34.49 20.59 2.50
C PRO A 853 -35.51 20.88 3.61
N LYS A 854 -35.03 21.12 4.85
CA LYS A 854 -35.87 21.59 5.96
C LYS A 854 -36.59 22.90 5.58
N ASP A 855 -37.81 23.10 6.06
CA ASP A 855 -38.67 24.21 5.63
C ASP A 855 -38.01 25.59 5.82
N ASP A 856 -37.27 25.78 6.91
CA ASP A 856 -36.60 27.04 7.21
C ASP A 856 -35.42 27.32 6.26
N LEU A 857 -34.67 26.29 5.86
CA LEU A 857 -33.65 26.40 4.82
C LEU A 857 -34.28 26.64 3.45
N ARG A 858 -35.39 25.96 3.13
CA ARG A 858 -36.16 26.19 1.90
C ARG A 858 -36.61 27.65 1.78
N ASP A 859 -37.05 28.25 2.89
CA ASP A 859 -37.43 29.67 2.94
C ASP A 859 -36.23 30.60 2.69
N MET A 860 -35.04 30.26 3.17
CA MET A 860 -33.81 31.01 2.86
C MET A 860 -33.49 30.96 1.35
N PHE A 861 -33.57 29.77 0.75
CA PHE A 861 -33.39 29.60 -0.70
C PHE A 861 -34.39 30.44 -1.50
N CYS A 862 -35.68 30.35 -1.16
CA CYS A 862 -36.74 31.15 -1.77
C CYS A 862 -36.42 32.65 -1.73
N LYS A 863 -35.97 33.18 -0.58
CA LYS A 863 -35.65 34.61 -0.43
C LYS A 863 -34.48 35.03 -1.32
N ILE A 864 -33.43 34.23 -1.41
CA ILE A 864 -32.25 34.55 -2.23
C ILE A 864 -32.60 34.48 -3.72
N LEU A 865 -33.29 33.41 -4.16
CA LEU A 865 -33.69 33.22 -5.56
C LEU A 865 -34.63 34.34 -6.04
N HIS A 866 -35.66 34.67 -5.27
CA HIS A 866 -36.56 35.79 -5.60
C HIS A 866 -35.84 37.14 -5.50
N GLY A 867 -34.95 37.32 -4.54
CA GLY A 867 -34.13 38.52 -4.40
C GLY A 867 -33.31 38.78 -5.66
N PHE A 868 -32.65 37.75 -6.20
CA PHE A 868 -31.88 37.85 -7.43
C PHE A 868 -32.78 38.13 -8.65
N LYS A 869 -33.88 37.39 -8.79
CA LYS A 869 -34.88 37.61 -9.86
C LYS A 869 -35.37 39.07 -9.89
N ASN A 870 -35.70 39.63 -8.73
CA ASN A 870 -36.12 41.03 -8.61
C ASN A 870 -34.99 42.02 -8.95
N GLN A 871 -33.74 41.68 -8.61
CA GLN A 871 -32.59 42.54 -8.87
C GLN A 871 -32.24 42.63 -10.37
N VAL A 872 -32.32 41.51 -11.11
CA VAL A 872 -32.02 41.50 -12.55
C VAL A 872 -33.24 41.89 -13.41
N GLY A 873 -34.46 41.75 -12.87
CA GLY A 873 -35.72 41.98 -13.56
C GLY A 873 -36.17 40.78 -14.39
N ASP A 874 -37.49 40.64 -14.58
CA ASP A 874 -38.11 39.43 -15.17
C ASP A 874 -37.55 39.04 -16.54
N GLU A 875 -37.24 40.00 -17.42
CA GLU A 875 -36.73 39.71 -18.76
C GLU A 875 -35.29 39.15 -18.71
N ASN A 876 -34.43 39.71 -17.86
CA ASN A 876 -33.06 39.23 -17.69
C ASN A 876 -33.02 37.92 -16.92
N TRP A 877 -33.88 37.74 -15.91
CA TRP A 877 -34.05 36.46 -15.23
C TRP A 877 -34.47 35.36 -16.22
N ARG A 878 -35.39 35.66 -17.13
CA ARG A 878 -35.82 34.70 -18.15
C ARG A 878 -34.67 34.32 -19.08
N ARG A 879 -33.90 35.30 -19.58
CA ARG A 879 -32.69 35.03 -20.39
C ARG A 879 -31.62 34.24 -19.64
N PHE A 880 -31.50 34.46 -18.34
CA PHE A 880 -30.56 33.73 -17.48
C PHE A 880 -31.01 32.29 -17.23
N SER A 881 -32.27 32.10 -16.80
CA SER A 881 -32.86 30.78 -16.55
C SER A 881 -33.09 29.93 -17.80
N ASP A 882 -33.11 30.54 -18.99
CA ASP A 882 -33.12 29.80 -20.26
C ASP A 882 -31.79 29.07 -20.56
N GLN A 883 -30.72 29.38 -19.82
CA GLN A 883 -29.43 28.66 -19.90
C GLN A 883 -29.41 27.41 -19.01
N PHE A 884 -30.41 27.22 -18.15
CA PHE A 884 -30.43 26.08 -17.24
C PHE A 884 -30.76 24.78 -17.97
N PRO A 885 -30.09 23.66 -17.62
CA PRO A 885 -30.58 22.34 -17.98
C PRO A 885 -32.04 22.16 -17.56
N LEU A 886 -32.82 21.44 -18.37
CA LEU A 886 -34.25 21.24 -18.11
C LEU A 886 -34.56 20.73 -16.68
N PRO A 887 -33.82 19.73 -16.14
CA PRO A 887 -34.06 19.25 -14.77
C PRO A 887 -33.87 20.34 -13.72
N LEU A 888 -32.84 21.18 -13.88
CA LEU A 888 -32.56 22.30 -12.98
C LEU A 888 -33.72 23.31 -12.99
N LYS A 889 -34.19 23.69 -14.18
CA LYS A 889 -35.28 24.66 -14.34
C LYS A 889 -36.58 24.16 -13.73
N GLU A 890 -36.94 22.90 -13.97
CA GLU A 890 -38.16 22.31 -13.43
C GLU A 890 -38.11 22.19 -11.91
N ARG A 891 -36.98 21.75 -11.36
CA ARG A 891 -36.81 21.59 -9.91
C ARG A 891 -36.87 22.94 -9.19
N LEU A 892 -36.23 23.98 -9.72
CA LEU A 892 -36.29 25.32 -9.14
C LEU A 892 -37.71 25.92 -9.18
N ALA A 893 -38.43 25.71 -10.28
CA ALA A 893 -39.82 26.16 -10.39
C ALA A 893 -40.75 25.39 -9.43
N ALA A 894 -40.56 24.08 -9.28
CA ALA A 894 -41.38 23.23 -8.43
C ALA A 894 -41.22 23.54 -6.93
N PHE A 895 -39.98 23.70 -6.45
CA PHE A 895 -39.73 23.92 -5.03
C PHE A 895 -39.75 25.39 -4.61
N TYR A 896 -39.33 26.30 -5.50
CA TYR A 896 -39.08 27.69 -5.11
C TYR A 896 -39.84 28.72 -5.98
N GLY A 897 -40.57 28.31 -7.02
CA GLY A 897 -41.46 29.20 -7.79
C GLY A 897 -40.76 30.29 -8.62
N VAL A 898 -39.49 30.08 -9.01
CA VAL A 898 -38.69 31.09 -9.75
C VAL A 898 -38.53 30.82 -11.23
#